data_AF-A0A2U1R2T0-F1
#
_entry.id   AF-A0A2U1R2T0-F1
#
_cell.length_a   1.000
_cell.length_b   1.000
_cell.length_c   1.000
_cell.angle_alpha   90.00
_cell.angle_beta   90.00
_cell.angle_gamma   90.00
#
_symmetry.space_group_name_H-M   'P 1'
#
loop_
_entity.id
_entity.type
_entity.pdbx_description
1 polymer ?
#
loop_
_entity_poly.entity_id
_entity_poly.type
_entity_poly.pdbx_seq_one_letter_code
_entity_poly.pdbx_strand_id
1 'polypeptide(L)'
;MKNQLHAVFFTKNQCCQILWLLLVLFSTGLHAQRGYYDAPYKRYEANAGQLSNGASVTSKSYIQADLQSEASDQQCVNLSATNATVQWTLTEAADGLVIRYSVPDGQTATVGVYNGNTKITTLTLTSNWSWEYLWSNGNPNNNGITNQNPRMRFDEVRYKLPAKISASGTLKLVRESGNVHLDFAEMEPVPSIITAPAGSVTYTGNGSDLQTFIDANGGKKIFVPGGVFNVNRELYFGVANTSLIGAGMWYTQINFTNTSSGNGGLRANAAGISFADLYLTTNSASRSNSYKAINGVFTAASTIKNIWAEHFECGAWIAQYNVGGPAIADGFTLSHCRFRNNYADGINLCKGTANAIVEHCSFRNNGDDDQAIWSANGQECINNTFRYNTSENCWRATGLAIYGGKNNKAYNLIIKDNLEAGIRVSNNFDGAPFNNDGSHEIHDITVTACGTFNDTYNNPVAAIDIFSASNAGTQVKNVQLYNIDILDSRNDAISISKRSGDGIYNLTFKDITVNGTGKEFPNNNALNRNWGRGYFVLIAGSPNGNGKYCNMNYSNRGGNAASNEEISAIGAFSWTQNTNCSSSSISVTGVSVSPTTATLSVGATQQLTPTVAPANATNKTVTYSSNNTGVATVNGSGLITAVASGSATITITTQDGAKTATSVITVNSSNVAVTSVSLSPTSATLSIGATQQLTPTVLPSNATNKSVTYSSNNTAVATVNNAGLVTAVSNGTATITVTTADGNKTGTAAITVNTATGNYFTIKNRWTNNYLYDAGANVGYGPTVANNNYKWQKVAVDGTYFILKNVGTGDVMHIENLTGVVQCTAGDSSWWSAQWSNENVDGTWVRIKNRWQTGSMIHIENLTGSAQYAGAQNNWESAQWQFQSAAAKNANTTKADVKAENNSLVTLYPNPATSNEFNIVLPELKADDTATITVMDTNGRKVLVNQLNASGKINHNLASGIYIVTISSKAFDISKKLIVK
;
A
#
# COMPACT_ATOMS: atom_id res chain seq x y z
N MET A 1 43.40 -14.08 -20.36
CA MET A 1 43.12 -12.75 -20.95
C MET A 1 43.53 -11.55 -20.07
N LYS A 2 44.06 -11.72 -18.85
CA LYS A 2 44.51 -10.61 -17.99
C LYS A 2 45.93 -10.08 -18.31
N ASN A 3 46.75 -10.83 -19.06
CA ASN A 3 48.16 -10.46 -19.34
C ASN A 3 48.41 -9.87 -20.75
N GLN A 4 47.37 -9.60 -21.55
CA GLN A 4 47.53 -8.95 -22.87
C GLN A 4 47.03 -7.51 -22.96
N LEU A 5 46.57 -6.93 -21.85
CA LEU A 5 46.02 -5.55 -21.82
C LEU A 5 46.97 -4.49 -21.25
N HIS A 6 48.16 -4.88 -20.77
CA HIS A 6 49.14 -3.92 -20.22
C HIS A 6 49.96 -3.15 -21.27
N ALA A 7 49.89 -3.50 -22.56
CA ALA A 7 50.79 -2.95 -23.58
C ALA A 7 50.17 -1.92 -24.54
N VAL A 8 48.91 -1.49 -24.36
CA VAL A 8 48.21 -0.66 -25.39
C VAL A 8 47.81 0.76 -24.91
N PHE A 9 47.91 1.10 -23.62
CA PHE A 9 47.25 2.31 -23.08
C PHE A 9 48.15 3.47 -22.62
N PHE A 10 49.27 3.73 -23.29
CA PHE A 10 49.94 5.03 -23.14
C PHE A 10 50.32 5.63 -24.49
N THR A 11 49.36 6.24 -25.18
CA THR A 11 49.60 7.41 -26.04
C THR A 11 48.36 8.33 -26.05
N LYS A 12 48.64 9.61 -26.25
CA LYS A 12 47.86 10.82 -25.92
C LYS A 12 46.54 11.02 -26.69
N ASN A 13 45.70 11.83 -26.04
CA ASN A 13 44.73 12.81 -26.56
C ASN A 13 43.27 12.39 -26.83
N GLN A 14 42.41 12.96 -25.98
CA GLN A 14 41.10 13.57 -26.24
C GLN A 14 40.19 12.88 -27.29
N CYS A 15 39.37 11.92 -26.82
CA CYS A 15 37.94 11.79 -27.13
C CYS A 15 37.42 10.43 -26.60
N CYS A 16 37.00 10.33 -25.33
CA CYS A 16 36.12 9.24 -24.86
C CYS A 16 35.67 9.39 -23.39
N GLN A 17 35.10 10.54 -22.99
CA GLN A 17 34.43 10.62 -21.68
C GLN A 17 33.02 9.99 -21.65
N ILE A 18 32.46 9.62 -22.80
CA ILE A 18 31.14 8.97 -22.88
C ILE A 18 31.25 7.43 -22.82
N LEU A 19 32.39 6.85 -23.21
CA LEU A 19 32.59 5.39 -23.18
C LEU A 19 33.06 4.88 -21.80
N TRP A 20 33.65 5.74 -20.97
CA TRP A 20 34.00 5.42 -19.57
C TRP A 20 32.76 5.38 -18.66
N LEU A 21 31.74 6.22 -18.93
CA LEU A 21 30.47 6.13 -18.20
C LEU A 21 29.68 4.85 -18.56
N LEU A 22 29.74 4.40 -19.82
CA LEU A 22 29.10 3.14 -20.21
C LEU A 22 29.84 1.90 -19.71
N LEU A 23 31.18 1.89 -19.63
CA LEU A 23 31.91 0.70 -19.16
C LEU A 23 31.89 0.51 -17.63
N VAL A 24 31.77 1.59 -16.85
CA VAL A 24 31.64 1.51 -15.38
C VAL A 24 30.19 1.16 -14.96
N LEU A 25 29.20 1.42 -15.81
CA LEU A 25 27.80 1.01 -15.59
C LEU A 25 27.50 -0.45 -15.99
N PHE A 26 28.41 -1.15 -16.68
CA PHE A 26 28.25 -2.56 -17.08
C PHE A 26 29.25 -3.51 -16.43
N SER A 27 29.98 -3.06 -15.40
CA SER A 27 30.89 -3.91 -14.61
C SER A 27 30.43 -4.15 -13.16
N THR A 28 29.16 -3.90 -12.82
CA THR A 28 28.56 -4.57 -11.66
C THR A 28 28.39 -6.03 -12.03
N GLY A 29 29.49 -6.78 -11.94
CA GLY A 29 29.52 -8.21 -12.20
C GLY A 29 28.35 -8.88 -11.50
N LEU A 30 27.68 -9.76 -12.24
CA LEU A 30 26.68 -10.72 -11.77
C LEU A 30 27.25 -11.58 -10.62
N HIS A 31 27.41 -11.01 -9.43
CA HIS A 31 27.51 -11.76 -8.21
C HIS A 31 26.09 -12.16 -7.80
N ALA A 32 25.93 -13.38 -7.26
CA ALA A 32 24.70 -13.75 -6.57
C ALA A 32 24.34 -12.68 -5.54
N GLN A 33 23.06 -12.35 -5.45
CA GLN A 33 22.58 -11.31 -4.57
C GLN A 33 22.76 -11.77 -3.11
N ARG A 34 23.66 -11.12 -2.36
CA ARG A 34 23.94 -11.41 -0.94
C ARG A 34 23.29 -10.38 -0.02
N GLY A 35 23.03 -10.77 1.22
CA GLY A 35 22.46 -9.90 2.25
C GLY A 35 20.95 -9.70 2.09
N TYR A 36 20.37 -8.90 2.98
CA TYR A 36 18.98 -8.43 2.89
C TYR A 36 18.87 -7.36 1.78
N TYR A 37 19.01 -7.84 0.55
CA TYR A 37 19.24 -7.02 -0.64
C TYR A 37 18.04 -6.17 -1.08
N ASP A 38 16.84 -6.58 -0.67
CA ASP A 38 15.56 -5.93 -0.93
C ASP A 38 15.02 -5.24 0.33
N ALA A 39 15.90 -4.99 1.31
CA ALA A 39 15.60 -4.12 2.42
C ALA A 39 15.01 -2.79 1.89
N PRO A 40 13.88 -2.32 2.46
CA PRO A 40 13.18 -1.14 1.96
C PRO A 40 13.95 0.17 2.24
N TYR A 41 15.00 0.13 3.06
CA TYR A 41 15.79 1.29 3.44
C TYR A 41 17.08 1.43 2.62
N LYS A 42 17.52 2.68 2.43
CA LYS A 42 18.85 3.05 1.95
C LYS A 42 19.65 3.66 3.09
N ARG A 43 20.90 3.24 3.22
CA ARG A 43 21.84 3.81 4.18
C ARG A 43 22.62 4.98 3.59
N TYR A 44 22.86 5.98 4.44
CA TYR A 44 23.67 7.15 4.20
C TYR A 44 24.71 7.24 5.32
N GLU A 45 25.93 6.76 5.04
CA GLU A 45 27.04 6.76 6.00
C GLU A 45 27.46 8.21 6.34
N ALA A 46 27.64 8.54 7.61
CA ALA A 46 27.94 9.91 8.04
C ALA A 46 29.33 10.37 7.62
N ASN A 47 30.31 9.47 7.59
CA ASN A 47 31.65 9.75 7.06
C ASN A 47 31.65 10.11 5.56
N ALA A 48 30.60 9.75 4.82
CA ALA A 48 30.39 10.11 3.41
C ALA A 48 29.44 11.31 3.21
N GLY A 49 28.88 11.86 4.30
CA GLY A 49 28.00 13.02 4.25
C GLY A 49 28.75 14.33 4.06
N GLN A 50 28.05 15.37 3.60
CA GLN A 50 28.59 16.72 3.57
C GLN A 50 28.59 17.31 4.98
N LEU A 51 29.80 17.60 5.49
CA LEU A 51 30.03 18.08 6.85
C LEU A 51 30.16 19.61 6.88
N SER A 52 29.61 20.25 7.91
CA SER A 52 29.82 21.68 8.13
C SER A 52 29.78 22.06 9.62
N ASN A 53 30.16 23.30 9.92
CA ASN A 53 30.04 23.91 11.25
C ASN A 53 30.68 23.08 12.38
N GLY A 54 31.89 22.56 12.17
CA GLY A 54 32.61 21.79 13.21
C GLY A 54 32.28 20.29 13.27
N ALA A 55 31.50 19.76 12.33
CA ALA A 55 31.41 18.31 12.12
C ALA A 55 32.72 17.78 11.51
N SER A 56 33.23 16.65 12.01
CA SER A 56 34.46 16.02 11.49
C SER A 56 34.39 14.51 11.57
N VAL A 57 34.96 13.83 10.58
CA VAL A 57 35.08 12.36 10.56
C VAL A 57 36.19 11.93 11.51
N THR A 58 35.95 10.90 12.32
CA THR A 58 36.99 10.25 13.12
C THR A 58 37.95 9.45 12.24
N SER A 59 39.21 9.36 12.65
CA SER A 59 40.15 8.44 12.02
C SER A 59 39.67 7.01 12.19
N LYS A 60 39.74 6.21 11.11
CA LYS A 60 39.41 4.78 11.17
C LYS A 60 40.21 4.09 12.27
N SER A 61 39.52 3.39 13.18
CA SER A 61 40.19 2.68 14.27
C SER A 61 39.50 1.38 14.64
N TYR A 62 40.30 0.32 14.79
CA TYR A 62 39.87 -0.96 15.33
C TYR A 62 40.17 -1.09 16.83
N ILE A 63 40.82 -0.08 17.44
CA ILE A 63 41.16 -0.09 18.86
C ILE A 63 39.87 0.00 19.66
N GLN A 64 39.59 -1.01 20.48
CA GLN A 64 38.30 -1.12 21.17
C GLN A 64 38.05 -0.01 22.21
N ALA A 65 39.10 0.67 22.67
CA ALA A 65 38.94 1.87 23.51
C ALA A 65 38.37 3.06 22.72
N ASP A 66 38.61 3.13 21.42
CA ASP A 66 38.08 4.17 20.55
C ASP A 66 36.61 3.88 20.26
N LEU A 67 35.77 4.93 20.24
CA LEU A 67 34.35 4.78 19.98
C LEU A 67 34.09 4.20 18.59
N GLN A 68 34.84 4.66 17.60
CA GLN A 68 34.65 4.26 16.21
C GLN A 68 34.99 2.80 15.92
N SER A 69 35.52 2.01 16.86
CA SER A 69 35.67 0.56 16.67
C SER A 69 34.34 -0.20 16.53
N GLU A 70 33.25 0.41 16.98
CA GLU A 70 31.87 -0.13 16.90
C GLU A 70 31.00 0.60 15.85
N ALA A 71 31.54 1.62 15.20
CA ALA A 71 30.92 2.34 14.10
C ALA A 71 30.95 1.51 12.80
N SER A 72 30.03 1.76 11.87
CA SER A 72 30.14 1.23 10.51
C SER A 72 31.44 1.73 9.86
N ASP A 73 32.11 0.86 9.10
CA ASP A 73 33.41 1.14 8.47
C ASP A 73 34.54 1.55 9.45
N GLN A 74 34.28 1.41 10.74
CA GLN A 74 35.08 1.87 11.87
C GLN A 74 35.34 3.38 11.88
N GLN A 75 34.37 4.17 11.40
CA GLN A 75 34.41 5.63 11.39
C GLN A 75 33.05 6.21 11.74
N CYS A 76 33.04 7.32 12.45
CA CYS A 76 31.82 8.08 12.72
C CYS A 76 32.11 9.58 12.61
N VAL A 77 31.07 10.41 12.68
CA VAL A 77 31.21 11.87 12.65
C VAL A 77 31.01 12.44 14.05
N ASN A 78 32.02 13.12 14.57
CA ASN A 78 31.91 13.94 15.77
C ASN A 78 31.28 15.29 15.42
N LEU A 79 30.12 15.58 16.01
CA LEU A 79 29.44 16.88 15.90
C LEU A 79 29.96 17.83 16.99
N SER A 80 31.20 18.30 16.86
CA SER A 80 31.93 18.94 17.98
C SER A 80 31.42 20.32 18.39
N ALA A 81 30.79 21.09 17.49
CA ALA A 81 30.22 22.40 17.77
C ALA A 81 28.68 22.39 17.80
N THR A 82 28.09 23.36 18.50
CA THR A 82 26.64 23.63 18.38
C THR A 82 26.32 23.99 16.94
N ASN A 83 25.25 23.41 16.37
CA ASN A 83 24.87 23.50 14.96
C ASN A 83 25.81 22.81 13.96
N ALA A 84 26.72 21.93 14.41
CA ALA A 84 27.45 21.03 13.53
C ALA A 84 26.48 20.16 12.71
N THR A 85 26.78 19.94 11.43
CA THR A 85 25.84 19.28 10.51
C THR A 85 26.44 18.13 9.73
N VAL A 86 25.60 17.14 9.43
CA VAL A 86 25.82 16.16 8.36
C VAL A 86 24.63 16.22 7.42
N GLN A 87 24.86 16.25 6.11
CA GLN A 87 23.77 16.22 5.13
C GLN A 87 24.05 15.28 3.96
N TRP A 88 22.97 14.74 3.39
CA TRP A 88 23.01 13.85 2.23
C TRP A 88 21.88 14.16 1.27
N THR A 89 22.11 13.89 -0.01
CA THR A 89 21.08 13.88 -1.04
C THR A 89 20.45 12.49 -1.11
N LEU A 90 19.14 12.40 -0.96
CA LEU A 90 18.44 11.11 -1.00
C LEU A 90 18.40 10.57 -2.43
N THR A 91 18.61 9.27 -2.58
CA THR A 91 18.48 8.57 -3.87
C THR A 91 17.04 8.23 -4.22
N GLU A 92 16.16 8.16 -3.22
CA GLU A 92 14.74 7.83 -3.36
C GLU A 92 13.89 8.63 -2.37
N ALA A 93 12.60 8.77 -2.66
CA ALA A 93 11.70 9.50 -1.79
C ALA A 93 11.36 8.67 -0.53
N ALA A 94 11.54 9.24 0.66
CA ALA A 94 11.46 8.51 1.92
C ALA A 94 10.93 9.37 3.08
N ASP A 95 10.24 8.73 4.02
CA ASP A 95 9.64 9.31 5.22
C ASP A 95 9.91 8.52 6.51
N GLY A 96 10.54 7.34 6.43
CA GLY A 96 11.01 6.60 7.60
C GLY A 96 12.48 6.88 7.82
N LEU A 97 12.83 7.47 8.95
CA LEU A 97 14.20 7.82 9.32
C LEU A 97 14.67 6.93 10.49
N VAL A 98 15.84 6.33 10.35
CA VAL A 98 16.62 5.77 11.46
C VAL A 98 17.96 6.49 11.52
N ILE A 99 18.40 6.86 12.71
CA ILE A 99 19.74 7.41 12.94
C ILE A 99 20.45 6.43 13.87
N ARG A 100 21.61 5.93 13.46
CA ARG A 100 22.53 5.22 14.36
C ARG A 100 23.53 6.24 14.93
N TYR A 101 23.61 6.29 16.26
CA TYR A 101 24.32 7.35 16.97
C TYR A 101 24.95 6.82 18.24
N SER A 102 25.86 7.61 18.80
CA SER A 102 26.38 7.44 20.16
C SER A 102 26.32 8.76 20.92
N VAL A 103 25.80 8.70 22.14
CA VAL A 103 25.89 9.76 23.16
C VAL A 103 26.58 9.17 24.39
N PRO A 104 27.29 10.00 25.19
CA PRO A 104 27.96 9.51 26.40
C PRO A 104 27.00 8.81 27.36
N ASP A 105 27.51 7.84 28.11
CA ASP A 105 26.72 7.08 29.09
C ASP A 105 26.02 8.00 30.11
N GLY A 106 24.80 7.61 30.48
CA GLY A 106 23.87 8.37 31.32
C GLY A 106 23.42 9.73 30.76
N GLN A 107 23.72 10.06 29.50
CA GLN A 107 23.42 11.38 28.92
C GLN A 107 22.38 11.32 27.80
N THR A 108 21.83 12.50 27.51
CA THR A 108 20.99 12.74 26.36
C THR A 108 21.58 13.85 25.49
N ALA A 109 21.19 13.87 24.23
CA ALA A 109 21.53 14.91 23.28
C ALA A 109 20.32 15.20 22.39
N THR A 110 20.38 16.28 21.61
CA THR A 110 19.32 16.57 20.64
C THR A 110 19.88 16.85 19.26
N VAL A 111 19.20 16.32 18.24
CA VAL A 111 19.51 16.55 16.83
C VAL A 111 18.26 17.08 16.12
N GLY A 112 18.41 18.22 15.45
CA GLY A 112 17.40 18.75 14.55
C GLY A 112 17.45 18.01 13.21
N VAL A 113 16.28 17.61 12.70
CA VAL A 113 16.12 16.94 11.41
C VAL A 113 15.53 17.94 10.42
N TYR A 114 16.14 18.08 9.24
CA TYR A 114 15.78 19.07 8.23
C TYR A 114 15.61 18.43 6.85
N ASN A 115 14.68 18.98 6.06
CA ASN A 115 14.67 18.83 4.60
C ASN A 115 15.26 20.10 3.97
N GLY A 116 16.49 20.01 3.48
CA GLY A 116 17.28 21.17 3.06
C GLY A 116 17.49 22.14 4.22
N ASN A 117 16.85 23.31 4.17
CA ASN A 117 16.91 24.31 5.24
C ASN A 117 15.66 24.36 6.12
N THR A 118 14.63 23.59 5.79
CA THR A 118 13.38 23.56 6.57
C THR A 118 13.49 22.51 7.66
N LYS A 119 13.41 22.96 8.92
CA LYS A 119 13.37 22.06 10.08
C LYS A 119 12.06 21.28 10.07
N ILE A 120 12.17 19.96 10.22
CA ILE A 120 11.03 19.05 10.37
C ILE A 120 10.72 18.85 11.85
N THR A 121 11.74 18.47 12.64
CA THR A 121 11.58 18.13 14.06
C THR A 121 12.92 18.22 14.81
N THR A 122 12.87 18.10 16.13
CA THR A 122 14.02 17.80 17.00
C THR A 122 13.82 16.41 17.58
N LEU A 123 14.85 15.55 17.49
CA LEU A 123 14.87 14.24 18.12
C LEU A 123 15.77 14.26 19.34
N THR A 124 15.30 13.65 20.42
CA THR A 124 16.12 13.34 21.61
C THR A 124 16.84 12.02 21.37
N LEU A 125 18.15 12.07 21.55
CA LEU A 125 19.07 10.94 21.55
C LEU A 125 19.38 10.59 23.01
N THR A 126 19.46 9.30 23.36
CA THR A 126 19.67 8.85 24.73
C THR A 126 20.63 7.66 24.76
N SER A 127 21.44 7.55 25.82
CA SER A 127 22.27 6.37 26.03
C SER A 127 21.55 5.23 26.74
N ASN A 128 20.25 5.38 27.08
CA ASN A 128 19.53 4.50 28.01
C ASN A 128 19.61 2.99 27.68
N TRP A 129 19.69 2.61 26.40
CA TRP A 129 19.78 1.22 25.96
C TRP A 129 21.15 0.82 25.37
N SER A 130 22.12 1.72 25.46
CA SER A 130 23.50 1.51 25.04
C SER A 130 24.41 1.44 26.27
N TRP A 131 25.69 1.16 26.07
CA TRP A 131 26.71 1.03 27.11
C TRP A 131 26.53 -0.20 28.00
N GLU A 132 26.89 -1.37 27.46
CA GLU A 132 27.14 -2.57 28.26
C GLU A 132 28.59 -2.55 28.79
N TYR A 133 28.79 -2.96 30.03
CA TYR A 133 30.12 -3.08 30.63
C TYR A 133 30.49 -4.53 30.87
N LEU A 134 31.71 -4.93 30.51
CA LEU A 134 32.15 -6.32 30.64
C LEU A 134 32.92 -6.53 31.95
N TRP A 135 32.64 -7.64 32.64
CA TRP A 135 33.54 -8.18 33.66
C TRP A 135 34.86 -8.66 33.06
N SER A 136 35.85 -8.90 33.94
CA SER A 136 37.15 -9.47 33.55
C SER A 136 37.04 -10.85 32.88
N ASN A 137 35.91 -11.54 33.06
CA ASN A 137 35.59 -12.81 32.41
C ASN A 137 34.81 -12.66 31.09
N GLY A 138 34.68 -11.44 30.56
CA GLY A 138 34.02 -11.17 29.27
C GLY A 138 32.51 -11.14 29.27
N ASN A 139 31.86 -11.39 30.42
CA ASN A 139 30.40 -11.32 30.51
C ASN A 139 29.91 -9.90 30.78
N PRO A 140 28.81 -9.46 30.12
CA PRO A 140 28.17 -8.19 30.43
C PRO A 140 27.65 -8.15 31.86
N ASN A 141 27.89 -7.04 32.55
CA ASN A 141 27.36 -6.71 33.85
C ASN A 141 27.29 -5.18 34.05
N ASN A 142 26.09 -4.63 33.96
CA ASN A 142 25.84 -3.22 34.26
C ASN A 142 25.61 -2.95 35.76
N ASN A 143 25.61 -3.97 36.62
CA ASN A 143 25.47 -3.78 38.06
C ASN A 143 26.81 -3.39 38.70
N GLY A 144 27.01 -2.09 38.95
CA GLY A 144 28.05 -1.59 39.86
C GLY A 144 29.45 -1.43 39.29
N ILE A 145 29.65 -1.53 37.97
CA ILE A 145 30.93 -1.29 37.31
C ILE A 145 30.70 -0.34 36.14
N THR A 146 31.07 0.92 36.33
CA THR A 146 31.19 1.89 35.23
C THR A 146 32.66 1.99 34.82
N ASN A 147 32.94 2.20 33.53
CA ASN A 147 34.27 2.46 32.96
C ASN A 147 35.27 1.28 32.90
N GLN A 148 34.81 0.03 32.95
CA GLN A 148 35.66 -1.12 32.56
C GLN A 148 35.13 -1.73 31.26
N ASN A 149 35.88 -1.53 30.18
CA ASN A 149 35.68 -2.18 28.89
C ASN A 149 34.26 -2.03 28.26
N PRO A 150 33.82 -0.80 27.94
CA PRO A 150 32.47 -0.55 27.43
C PRO A 150 32.24 -1.16 26.03
N ARG A 151 31.03 -1.68 25.80
CA ARG A 151 30.52 -2.21 24.53
C ARG A 151 29.13 -1.66 24.26
N MET A 152 28.59 -1.96 23.07
CA MET A 152 27.27 -1.50 22.65
C MET A 152 27.13 0.02 22.77
N ARG A 153 28.16 0.77 22.35
CA ARG A 153 28.26 2.22 22.57
C ARG A 153 27.41 3.04 21.59
N PHE A 154 26.84 2.38 20.58
CA PHE A 154 25.88 2.96 19.65
C PHE A 154 24.49 2.39 19.88
N ASP A 155 23.48 3.21 19.60
CA ASP A 155 22.06 2.83 19.57
C ASP A 155 21.41 3.42 18.31
N GLU A 156 20.15 3.07 18.07
CA GLU A 156 19.34 3.62 16.99
C GLU A 156 18.14 4.42 17.53
N VAL A 157 17.78 5.49 16.82
CA VAL A 157 16.49 6.16 17.01
C VAL A 157 15.71 6.12 15.71
N ARG A 158 14.43 5.78 15.78
CA ARG A 158 13.52 5.76 14.63
C ARG A 158 12.51 6.90 14.71
N TYR A 159 12.20 7.51 13.57
CA TYR A 159 11.20 8.55 13.47
C TYR A 159 10.52 8.53 12.10
N LYS A 160 9.18 8.56 12.10
CA LYS A 160 8.41 8.71 10.86
C LYS A 160 8.16 10.21 10.61
N LEU A 161 8.72 10.73 9.53
CA LEU A 161 8.54 12.11 9.10
C LEU A 161 7.06 12.38 8.71
N PRO A 162 6.57 13.61 8.90
CA PRO A 162 5.19 13.98 8.53
C PRO A 162 4.97 13.98 7.01
N ALA A 163 6.05 14.06 6.22
CA ALA A 163 6.00 14.00 4.76
C ALA A 163 7.31 13.40 4.22
N LYS A 164 7.23 12.78 3.03
CA LYS A 164 8.40 12.27 2.32
C LYS A 164 9.33 13.41 1.92
N ILE A 165 10.62 13.24 2.21
CA ILE A 165 11.67 13.97 1.51
C ILE A 165 11.74 13.34 0.11
N SER A 166 11.71 14.16 -0.94
CA SER A 166 11.72 13.67 -2.32
C SER A 166 13.02 12.95 -2.66
N ALA A 167 13.00 12.13 -3.71
CA ALA A 167 14.25 11.75 -4.37
C ALA A 167 15.02 13.03 -4.77
N SER A 168 16.34 13.02 -4.64
CA SER A 168 17.21 14.20 -4.74
C SER A 168 16.97 15.30 -3.69
N GLY A 169 16.05 15.12 -2.74
CA GLY A 169 15.88 15.98 -1.58
C GLY A 169 17.06 15.83 -0.62
N THR A 170 17.21 16.77 0.31
CA THR A 170 18.38 16.79 1.23
C THR A 170 17.93 16.46 2.65
N LEU A 171 18.36 15.31 3.19
CA LEU A 171 18.30 15.07 4.63
C LEU A 171 19.48 15.77 5.29
N LYS A 172 19.21 16.66 6.25
CA LYS A 172 20.25 17.31 7.05
C LYS A 172 19.98 17.11 8.53
N LEU A 173 20.99 16.62 9.25
CA LEU A 173 21.00 16.45 10.69
C LEU A 173 21.87 17.56 11.31
N VAL A 174 21.36 18.24 12.33
CA VAL A 174 22.02 19.38 12.97
C VAL A 174 22.07 19.12 14.47
N ARG A 175 23.26 19.11 15.07
CA ARG A 175 23.38 19.03 16.53
C ARG A 175 22.80 20.27 17.19
N GLU A 176 21.87 20.09 18.11
CA GLU A 176 21.26 21.18 18.87
C GLU A 176 21.78 21.22 20.32
N SER A 177 21.99 20.07 20.96
CA SER A 177 22.55 19.97 22.32
C SER A 177 23.25 18.62 22.57
N GLY A 178 23.92 18.48 23.71
CA GLY A 178 24.61 17.25 24.14
C GLY A 178 25.82 16.90 23.28
N ASN A 179 26.52 15.80 23.55
CA ASN A 179 27.62 15.32 22.71
C ASN A 179 27.10 14.20 21.79
N VAL A 180 27.33 14.33 20.48
CA VAL A 180 26.77 13.40 19.48
C VAL A 180 27.87 12.93 18.55
N HIS A 181 28.00 11.61 18.44
CA HIS A 181 28.66 10.96 17.32
C HIS A 181 27.62 10.32 16.42
N LEU A 182 27.65 10.62 15.13
CA LEU A 182 26.74 10.04 14.14
C LEU A 182 27.46 8.96 13.33
N ASP A 183 26.83 7.81 13.20
CA ASP A 183 27.33 6.69 12.39
C ASP A 183 26.75 6.77 10.98
N PHE A 184 25.42 6.63 10.87
CA PHE A 184 24.70 6.74 9.61
C PHE A 184 23.23 7.13 9.84
N ALA A 185 22.56 7.48 8.74
CA ALA A 185 21.11 7.50 8.66
C ALA A 185 20.60 6.42 7.70
N GLU A 186 19.50 5.76 8.02
CA GLU A 186 18.72 4.95 7.07
C GLU A 186 17.42 5.67 6.74
N MET A 187 17.10 5.76 5.45
CA MET A 187 15.85 6.33 4.96
C MET A 187 15.07 5.29 4.16
N GLU A 188 13.76 5.17 4.39
CA GLU A 188 12.87 4.32 3.60
C GLU A 188 11.52 4.99 3.30
N PRO A 189 10.88 4.66 2.16
CA PRO A 189 9.46 4.93 1.97
C PRO A 189 8.65 4.05 2.91
N VAL A 190 7.99 4.65 3.90
CA VAL A 190 7.14 3.90 4.82
C VAL A 190 5.91 3.40 4.05
N PRO A 191 5.60 2.08 4.10
CA PRO A 191 4.41 1.54 3.46
C PRO A 191 3.13 2.17 4.01
N SER A 192 2.06 2.13 3.23
CA SER A 192 0.72 2.49 3.72
C SER A 192 0.37 1.66 4.96
N ILE A 193 -0.34 2.28 5.89
CA ILE A 193 -0.83 1.59 7.09
C ILE A 193 -1.68 0.38 6.69
N ILE A 194 -1.45 -0.76 7.33
CA ILE A 194 -2.23 -1.98 7.11
C ILE A 194 -3.56 -1.84 7.86
N THR A 195 -4.67 -2.12 7.19
CA THR A 195 -6.01 -2.19 7.80
C THR A 195 -6.30 -3.59 8.30
N ALA A 196 -7.25 -3.72 9.23
CA ALA A 196 -7.68 -5.02 9.77
C ALA A 196 -7.96 -6.03 8.65
N PRO A 197 -7.25 -7.18 8.61
CA PRO A 197 -7.52 -8.22 7.61
C PRO A 197 -8.97 -8.72 7.71
N ALA A 198 -9.56 -9.11 6.58
CA ALA A 198 -10.91 -9.67 6.58
C ALA A 198 -11.01 -10.88 7.52
N GLY A 199 -12.06 -10.92 8.35
CA GLY A 199 -12.27 -11.97 9.35
C GLY A 199 -11.37 -11.90 10.58
N SER A 200 -10.50 -10.89 10.69
CA SER A 200 -9.76 -10.64 11.93
C SER A 200 -10.65 -10.01 13.00
N VAL A 201 -10.28 -10.24 14.26
CA VAL A 201 -10.83 -9.51 15.40
C VAL A 201 -9.89 -8.35 15.72
N THR A 202 -10.44 -7.13 15.85
CA THR A 202 -9.63 -5.93 16.09
C THR A 202 -9.56 -5.63 17.58
N TYR A 203 -8.34 -5.48 18.09
CA TYR A 203 -8.08 -5.03 19.44
C TYR A 203 -8.27 -3.50 19.54
N THR A 204 -8.98 -3.04 20.57
CA THR A 204 -9.31 -1.61 20.79
C THR A 204 -8.81 -1.08 22.13
N GLY A 205 -8.05 -1.87 22.88
CA GLY A 205 -7.50 -1.47 24.19
C GLY A 205 -6.18 -0.71 24.08
N ASN A 206 -5.48 -0.55 25.21
CA ASN A 206 -4.24 0.23 25.34
C ASN A 206 -2.99 -0.62 25.62
N GLY A 207 -3.13 -1.95 25.62
CA GLY A 207 -2.10 -2.95 25.94
C GLY A 207 -2.36 -3.70 27.25
N SER A 208 -3.03 -3.11 28.25
CA SER A 208 -3.13 -3.71 29.59
C SER A 208 -3.96 -5.00 29.64
N ASP A 209 -4.95 -5.11 28.75
CA ASP A 209 -5.85 -6.26 28.61
C ASP A 209 -5.55 -7.10 27.35
N LEU A 210 -4.44 -6.83 26.66
CA LEU A 210 -4.11 -7.50 25.40
C LEU A 210 -3.97 -9.01 25.55
N GLN A 211 -3.40 -9.50 26.66
CA GLN A 211 -3.36 -10.95 26.92
C GLN A 211 -4.77 -11.54 27.03
N THR A 212 -5.66 -10.91 27.80
CA THR A 212 -7.05 -11.37 27.96
C THR A 212 -7.78 -11.37 26.61
N PHE A 213 -7.51 -10.37 25.77
CA PHE A 213 -8.04 -10.33 24.41
C PHE A 213 -7.51 -11.46 23.53
N ILE A 214 -6.22 -11.81 23.64
CA ILE A 214 -5.60 -12.95 22.95
C ILE A 214 -6.27 -14.26 23.38
N ASP A 215 -6.40 -14.48 24.69
CA ASP A 215 -7.01 -15.70 25.23
C ASP A 215 -8.47 -15.88 24.75
N ALA A 216 -9.25 -14.79 24.76
CA ALA A 216 -10.64 -14.80 24.31
C ALA A 216 -10.80 -15.02 22.79
N ASN A 217 -9.73 -14.84 22.01
CA ASN A 217 -9.75 -14.91 20.56
C ASN A 217 -8.74 -15.90 19.97
N GLY A 218 -8.29 -16.88 20.76
CA GLY A 218 -7.48 -17.97 20.29
C GLY A 218 -8.08 -18.67 19.06
N GLY A 219 -7.24 -19.07 18.12
CA GLY A 219 -7.65 -19.68 16.84
C GLY A 219 -8.10 -18.69 15.78
N LYS A 220 -8.01 -17.38 16.04
CA LYS A 220 -8.34 -16.32 15.09
C LYS A 220 -7.12 -15.49 14.72
N LYS A 221 -7.29 -14.68 13.66
CA LYS A 221 -6.39 -13.56 13.37
C LYS A 221 -6.79 -12.38 14.27
N ILE A 222 -5.87 -11.92 15.10
CA ILE A 222 -6.00 -10.75 15.95
C ILE A 222 -5.26 -9.60 15.31
N PHE A 223 -5.96 -8.50 15.06
CA PHE A 223 -5.39 -7.28 14.51
C PHE A 223 -5.22 -6.22 15.59
N VAL A 224 -4.02 -5.66 15.71
CA VAL A 224 -3.69 -4.54 16.58
C VAL A 224 -3.47 -3.30 15.70
N PRO A 225 -4.30 -2.25 15.84
CA PRO A 225 -4.21 -1.08 14.98
C PRO A 225 -2.93 -0.27 15.24
N GLY A 226 -2.70 0.78 14.44
CA GLY A 226 -1.59 1.70 14.67
C GLY A 226 -1.74 2.41 16.04
N GLY A 227 -0.64 2.46 16.80
CA GLY A 227 -0.61 3.01 18.16
C GLY A 227 0.55 2.47 18.98
N VAL A 228 0.68 2.97 20.21
CA VAL A 228 1.62 2.49 21.23
C VAL A 228 0.82 1.77 22.31
N PHE A 229 1.16 0.51 22.55
CA PHE A 229 0.47 -0.38 23.50
C PHE A 229 1.43 -0.80 24.60
N ASN A 230 1.19 -0.36 25.83
CA ASN A 230 2.03 -0.68 26.96
C ASN A 230 1.57 -1.99 27.61
N VAL A 231 2.45 -2.98 27.69
CA VAL A 231 2.16 -4.33 28.19
C VAL A 231 3.11 -4.63 29.35
N ASN A 232 2.58 -5.03 30.51
CA ASN A 232 3.39 -5.26 31.71
C ASN A 232 3.82 -6.73 31.92
N ARG A 233 3.70 -7.56 30.89
CA ARG A 233 3.90 -9.01 30.94
C ARG A 233 4.29 -9.56 29.57
N GLU A 234 4.81 -10.78 29.56
CA GLU A 234 4.93 -11.54 28.31
C GLU A 234 3.53 -11.91 27.78
N LEU A 235 3.36 -11.84 26.46
CA LEU A 235 2.15 -12.26 25.77
C LEU A 235 2.25 -13.72 25.33
N TYR A 236 1.35 -14.55 25.84
CA TYR A 236 1.33 -16.00 25.66
C TYR A 236 0.28 -16.43 24.62
N PHE A 237 0.68 -17.33 23.71
CA PHE A 237 -0.17 -17.86 22.63
C PHE A 237 -0.31 -19.38 22.74
N GLY A 238 -1.30 -19.82 23.52
CA GLY A 238 -1.54 -21.26 23.80
C GLY A 238 -2.60 -21.94 22.92
N VAL A 239 -3.26 -21.23 22.02
CA VAL A 239 -4.32 -21.79 21.15
C VAL A 239 -3.83 -21.86 19.71
N ALA A 240 -3.97 -23.03 19.08
CA ALA A 240 -3.48 -23.25 17.73
C ALA A 240 -4.10 -22.30 16.70
N ASN A 241 -3.36 -21.98 15.63
CA ASN A 241 -3.78 -21.10 14.53
C ASN A 241 -4.11 -19.66 14.93
N THR A 242 -3.63 -19.21 16.10
CA THR A 242 -3.75 -17.81 16.50
C THR A 242 -2.70 -16.95 15.79
N SER A 243 -3.10 -15.80 15.25
CA SER A 243 -2.17 -14.83 14.66
C SER A 243 -2.27 -13.49 15.34
N LEU A 244 -1.14 -12.81 15.58
CA LEU A 244 -1.08 -11.40 15.97
C LEU A 244 -0.54 -10.57 14.81
N ILE A 245 -1.33 -9.60 14.34
CA ILE A 245 -1.02 -8.81 13.15
C ILE A 245 -1.11 -7.33 13.53
N GLY A 246 -0.05 -6.57 13.34
CA GLY A 246 -0.05 -5.12 13.51
C GLY A 246 -0.43 -4.37 12.23
N ALA A 247 -0.46 -3.04 12.33
CA ALA A 247 -0.69 -2.14 11.20
C ALA A 247 0.59 -1.84 10.38
N GLY A 248 1.71 -2.49 10.70
CA GLY A 248 3.04 -2.28 10.15
C GLY A 248 4.05 -1.89 11.23
N MET A 249 5.33 -2.26 11.05
CA MET A 249 6.43 -1.97 12.00
C MET A 249 6.59 -0.47 12.32
N TRP A 250 6.17 0.41 11.41
CA TRP A 250 6.20 1.86 11.62
C TRP A 250 4.97 2.41 12.37
N TYR A 251 3.93 1.60 12.57
CA TYR A 251 2.62 2.04 13.06
C TYR A 251 2.21 1.39 14.38
N THR A 252 2.42 0.08 14.56
CA THR A 252 1.99 -0.64 15.75
C THR A 252 3.20 -0.98 16.62
N GLN A 253 3.29 -0.31 17.77
CA GLN A 253 4.33 -0.51 18.78
C GLN A 253 3.76 -1.23 19.99
N ILE A 254 4.31 -2.38 20.33
CA ILE A 254 4.11 -3.04 21.64
C ILE A 254 5.33 -2.73 22.50
N ASN A 255 5.11 -1.99 23.58
CA ASN A 255 6.13 -1.63 24.54
C ASN A 255 5.98 -2.45 25.83
N PHE A 256 6.97 -3.29 26.14
CA PHE A 256 6.97 -4.07 27.36
C PHE A 256 7.53 -3.26 28.54
N THR A 257 6.69 -2.96 29.52
CA THR A 257 7.03 -2.03 30.61
C THR A 257 7.60 -2.71 31.84
N ASN A 258 7.39 -4.02 32.01
CA ASN A 258 7.94 -4.79 33.11
C ASN A 258 9.28 -5.38 32.70
N THR A 259 10.36 -4.97 33.36
CA THR A 259 11.74 -5.35 33.02
C THR A 259 12.21 -6.61 33.73
N SER A 260 11.35 -7.25 34.53
CA SER A 260 11.68 -8.49 35.22
C SER A 260 11.81 -9.65 34.22
N SER A 261 12.83 -10.51 34.40
CA SER A 261 13.01 -11.77 33.66
C SER A 261 11.67 -12.49 33.39
N GLY A 262 11.43 -12.91 32.15
CA GLY A 262 10.22 -13.65 31.76
C GLY A 262 8.94 -12.83 31.59
N ASN A 263 8.99 -11.50 31.73
CA ASN A 263 7.80 -10.63 31.68
C ASN A 263 7.75 -9.70 30.45
N GLY A 264 8.41 -10.07 29.36
CA GLY A 264 8.29 -9.36 28.09
C GLY A 264 8.42 -10.28 26.89
N GLY A 265 7.96 -9.79 25.73
CA GLY A 265 7.97 -10.51 24.47
C GLY A 265 6.71 -11.32 24.17
N LEU A 266 6.77 -12.05 23.05
CA LEU A 266 5.72 -12.91 22.52
C LEU A 266 6.15 -14.38 22.61
N ARG A 267 5.35 -15.22 23.27
CA ARG A 267 5.61 -16.66 23.42
C ARG A 267 4.61 -17.51 22.66
N ALA A 268 5.08 -18.21 21.63
CA ALA A 268 4.30 -19.20 20.90
C ALA A 268 4.35 -20.57 21.62
N ASN A 269 3.20 -21.18 21.89
CA ASN A 269 3.14 -22.47 22.56
C ASN A 269 2.05 -23.42 22.00
N ALA A 270 1.68 -23.24 20.72
CA ALA A 270 0.74 -24.08 20.00
C ALA A 270 1.11 -24.15 18.51
N ALA A 271 0.47 -25.04 17.75
CA ALA A 271 0.71 -25.15 16.31
C ALA A 271 0.13 -23.94 15.54
N GLY A 272 0.80 -23.51 14.46
CA GLY A 272 0.26 -22.49 13.55
C GLY A 272 0.20 -21.07 14.14
N ILE A 273 0.96 -20.78 15.19
CA ILE A 273 1.07 -19.41 15.71
C ILE A 273 1.83 -18.54 14.72
N SER A 274 1.32 -17.35 14.42
CA SER A 274 1.99 -16.40 13.50
C SER A 274 2.00 -14.97 14.03
N PHE A 275 3.09 -14.24 13.77
CA PHE A 275 3.26 -12.84 14.15
C PHE A 275 3.64 -12.01 12.93
N ALA A 276 2.97 -10.88 12.73
CA ALA A 276 3.25 -10.01 11.60
C ALA A 276 3.12 -8.53 11.90
N ASP A 277 3.97 -7.71 11.26
CA ASP A 277 3.77 -6.26 11.08
C ASP A 277 3.79 -5.44 12.38
N LEU A 278 4.72 -5.75 13.29
CA LEU A 278 4.84 -5.15 14.63
C LEU A 278 6.23 -4.56 14.87
N TYR A 279 6.28 -3.45 15.63
CA TYR A 279 7.46 -3.03 16.37
C TYR A 279 7.33 -3.46 17.83
N LEU A 280 8.35 -4.15 18.33
CA LEU A 280 8.46 -4.61 19.71
C LEU A 280 9.62 -3.85 20.36
N THR A 281 9.39 -3.31 21.54
CA THR A 281 10.42 -2.64 22.36
C THR A 281 10.14 -2.83 23.84
N THR A 282 11.05 -2.41 24.70
CA THR A 282 10.95 -2.61 26.16
C THR A 282 11.61 -1.47 26.92
N ASN A 283 11.17 -1.29 28.17
CA ASN A 283 11.86 -0.45 29.15
C ASN A 283 13.14 -1.11 29.71
N SER A 284 13.46 -2.35 29.32
CA SER A 284 14.67 -3.06 29.76
C SER A 284 15.93 -2.38 29.20
N ALA A 285 16.93 -2.21 30.06
CA ALA A 285 18.20 -1.55 29.74
C ALA A 285 19.42 -2.47 29.99
N SER A 286 19.20 -3.78 30.03
CA SER A 286 20.26 -4.75 30.32
C SER A 286 19.91 -6.17 29.85
N ARG A 287 20.94 -7.01 29.73
CA ARG A 287 20.79 -8.46 29.52
C ARG A 287 20.10 -9.10 30.72
N SER A 288 18.90 -9.66 30.50
CA SER A 288 18.17 -10.48 31.47
C SER A 288 17.86 -11.83 30.84
N ASN A 289 18.13 -12.93 31.56
CA ASN A 289 17.70 -14.25 31.12
C ASN A 289 16.18 -14.28 30.89
N SER A 290 15.76 -15.06 29.89
CA SER A 290 14.35 -15.32 29.54
C SER A 290 13.51 -14.08 29.16
N TYR A 291 14.12 -13.02 28.61
CA TYR A 291 13.44 -11.80 28.17
C TYR A 291 13.62 -11.56 26.66
N LYS A 292 13.15 -12.52 25.84
CA LYS A 292 13.29 -12.47 24.38
C LYS A 292 12.07 -11.81 23.74
N ALA A 293 12.27 -11.05 22.65
CA ALA A 293 11.16 -10.43 21.94
C ALA A 293 10.19 -11.47 21.37
N ILE A 294 10.74 -12.55 20.82
CA ILE A 294 10.01 -13.72 20.34
C ILE A 294 10.61 -14.98 20.94
N ASN A 295 9.79 -15.85 21.51
CA ASN A 295 10.23 -17.16 21.97
C ASN A 295 9.16 -18.25 21.81
N GLY A 296 9.56 -19.49 22.08
CA GLY A 296 8.69 -20.65 22.04
C GLY A 296 8.81 -21.43 20.74
N VAL A 297 7.70 -22.08 20.34
CA VAL A 297 7.72 -23.13 19.33
C VAL A 297 6.79 -22.80 18.16
N PHE A 298 7.32 -22.90 16.94
CA PHE A 298 6.64 -22.60 15.69
C PHE A 298 6.62 -23.84 14.80
N THR A 299 5.49 -24.11 14.14
CA THR A 299 5.31 -25.31 13.29
C THR A 299 5.22 -24.94 11.81
N ALA A 300 5.04 -25.91 10.92
CA ALA A 300 5.06 -25.67 9.47
C ALA A 300 4.02 -24.65 8.96
N ALA A 301 2.93 -24.42 9.70
CA ALA A 301 1.92 -23.40 9.37
C ALA A 301 2.24 -22.01 9.97
N SER A 302 3.28 -21.90 10.79
CA SER A 302 3.68 -20.67 11.47
C SER A 302 4.48 -19.75 10.55
N THR A 303 4.25 -18.45 10.69
CA THR A 303 5.04 -17.40 10.04
C THR A 303 5.38 -16.29 11.03
N ILE A 304 6.62 -15.79 10.95
CA ILE A 304 7.04 -14.57 11.63
C ILE A 304 7.49 -13.61 10.54
N LYS A 305 6.82 -12.48 10.37
CA LYS A 305 7.08 -11.62 9.22
C LYS A 305 7.04 -10.15 9.59
N ASN A 306 7.95 -9.34 9.04
CA ASN A 306 7.92 -7.89 9.26
C ASN A 306 7.86 -7.55 10.76
N ILE A 307 8.74 -8.12 11.58
CA ILE A 307 8.88 -7.78 12.99
C ILE A 307 10.14 -6.96 13.19
N TRP A 308 10.02 -5.81 13.85
CA TRP A 308 11.16 -5.03 14.28
C TRP A 308 11.24 -5.12 15.80
N ALA A 309 12.28 -5.75 16.34
CA ALA A 309 12.48 -5.86 17.79
C ALA A 309 13.81 -5.24 18.21
N GLU A 310 13.75 -4.41 19.25
CA GLU A 310 14.91 -3.73 19.82
C GLU A 310 14.93 -3.82 21.35
N HIS A 311 16.15 -3.84 21.90
CA HIS A 311 16.42 -3.73 23.35
C HIS A 311 15.93 -4.92 24.19
N PHE A 312 15.70 -6.08 23.59
CA PHE A 312 15.43 -7.33 24.32
C PHE A 312 16.73 -8.05 24.69
N GLU A 313 16.63 -9.10 25.50
CA GLU A 313 17.74 -10.05 25.65
C GLU A 313 18.12 -10.60 24.28
N CYS A 314 17.17 -11.21 23.56
CA CYS A 314 17.36 -11.66 22.19
C CYS A 314 16.21 -11.15 21.32
N GLY A 315 16.47 -10.97 20.03
CA GLY A 315 15.40 -10.76 19.05
C GLY A 315 14.47 -11.98 19.00
N ALA A 316 15.04 -13.18 18.82
CA ALA A 316 14.28 -14.42 18.87
C ALA A 316 15.06 -15.61 19.47
N TRP A 317 14.40 -16.42 20.29
CA TRP A 317 14.93 -17.69 20.78
C TRP A 317 13.92 -18.81 20.57
N ILE A 318 14.16 -19.64 19.56
CA ILE A 318 13.20 -20.63 19.09
C ILE A 318 13.57 -21.99 19.68
N ALA A 319 12.81 -22.42 20.68
CA ALA A 319 12.97 -23.70 21.36
C ALA A 319 11.82 -23.96 22.34
N GLN A 320 11.57 -25.23 22.64
CA GLN A 320 10.66 -25.63 23.71
C GLN A 320 11.41 -25.84 25.03
N TYR A 321 11.12 -25.02 26.04
CA TYR A 321 11.59 -25.25 27.42
C TYR A 321 10.44 -25.45 28.42
N ASN A 322 9.20 -25.18 27.99
CA ASN A 322 8.02 -25.28 28.82
C ASN A 322 7.23 -26.56 28.47
N VAL A 323 6.25 -26.88 29.32
CA VAL A 323 5.30 -27.97 29.10
C VAL A 323 4.05 -27.47 28.37
N GLY A 324 3.45 -28.34 27.55
CA GLY A 324 2.31 -28.00 26.69
C GLY A 324 2.78 -27.33 25.39
N GLY A 325 2.19 -27.71 24.25
CA GLY A 325 2.62 -27.27 22.92
C GLY A 325 3.50 -28.28 22.19
N PRO A 326 3.94 -27.98 20.95
CA PRO A 326 4.81 -28.86 20.17
C PRO A 326 6.18 -29.04 20.85
N ALA A 327 6.78 -30.21 20.66
CA ALA A 327 8.04 -30.57 21.32
C ALA A 327 9.26 -29.86 20.73
N ILE A 328 9.22 -29.56 19.43
CA ILE A 328 10.26 -28.85 18.69
C ILE A 328 9.61 -27.88 17.71
N ALA A 329 10.36 -26.85 17.32
CA ALA A 329 9.97 -26.00 16.20
C ALA A 329 10.34 -26.71 14.89
N ASP A 330 9.41 -26.80 13.94
CA ASP A 330 9.61 -27.55 12.70
C ASP A 330 8.88 -26.91 11.52
N GLY A 331 9.64 -26.50 10.50
CA GLY A 331 9.10 -26.11 9.18
C GLY A 331 8.58 -24.67 9.05
N PHE A 332 8.81 -23.80 10.02
CA PHE A 332 8.31 -22.41 9.97
C PHE A 332 9.23 -21.48 9.15
N THR A 333 8.69 -20.33 8.74
CA THR A 333 9.46 -19.25 8.09
C THR A 333 9.44 -17.98 8.92
N LEU A 334 10.62 -17.39 9.15
CA LEU A 334 10.81 -16.04 9.67
C LEU A 334 11.42 -15.17 8.57
N SER A 335 10.78 -14.05 8.23
CA SER A 335 11.28 -13.21 7.14
C SER A 335 11.07 -11.71 7.32
N HIS A 336 11.90 -10.91 6.65
CA HIS A 336 11.74 -9.44 6.58
C HIS A 336 11.78 -8.75 7.96
N CYS A 337 12.48 -9.34 8.93
CA CYS A 337 12.56 -8.84 10.30
C CYS A 337 13.80 -7.97 10.53
N ARG A 338 13.74 -7.12 11.57
CA ARG A 338 14.84 -6.28 12.05
C ARG A 338 15.06 -6.58 13.53
N PHE A 339 16.12 -7.31 13.85
CA PHE A 339 16.50 -7.60 15.24
C PHE A 339 17.77 -6.83 15.55
N ARG A 340 17.60 -5.68 16.20
CA ARG A 340 18.68 -4.70 16.38
C ARG A 340 18.84 -4.32 17.85
N ASN A 341 20.05 -3.96 18.25
CA ASN A 341 20.34 -3.43 19.59
C ASN A 341 19.83 -4.35 20.73
N ASN A 342 19.94 -5.67 20.57
CA ASN A 342 19.60 -6.63 21.62
C ASN A 342 20.85 -6.99 22.44
N TYR A 343 20.66 -7.38 23.70
CA TYR A 343 21.76 -7.61 24.64
C TYR A 343 22.46 -8.97 24.49
N ALA A 344 21.88 -9.87 23.69
CA ALA A 344 22.38 -11.18 23.35
C ALA A 344 22.06 -11.48 21.87
N ASP A 345 21.70 -12.72 21.55
CA ASP A 345 21.52 -13.19 20.17
C ASP A 345 20.48 -12.36 19.38
N GLY A 346 20.74 -12.14 18.09
CA GLY A 346 19.70 -11.65 17.19
C GLY A 346 18.61 -12.71 17.01
N ILE A 347 19.01 -13.93 16.63
CA ILE A 347 18.17 -15.13 16.64
C ILE A 347 18.96 -16.38 16.99
N ASN A 348 18.36 -17.27 17.79
CA ASN A 348 18.88 -18.61 18.04
C ASN A 348 17.84 -19.69 17.69
N LEU A 349 18.15 -20.53 16.70
CA LEU A 349 17.40 -21.74 16.36
C LEU A 349 17.93 -22.90 17.21
N CYS A 350 17.22 -23.18 18.29
CA CYS A 350 17.77 -23.94 19.39
C CYS A 350 17.02 -25.26 19.61
N LYS A 351 17.67 -26.20 20.29
CA LYS A 351 17.07 -27.38 20.94
C LYS A 351 16.07 -28.13 20.04
N GLY A 352 16.60 -28.81 19.02
CA GLY A 352 15.78 -29.64 18.13
C GLY A 352 15.05 -28.90 17.02
N THR A 353 15.21 -27.57 16.89
CA THR A 353 14.59 -26.81 15.80
C THR A 353 14.99 -27.39 14.44
N ALA A 354 14.01 -27.63 13.58
CA ALA A 354 14.19 -28.30 12.31
C ALA A 354 13.49 -27.59 11.15
N ASN A 355 14.02 -27.75 9.94
CA ASN A 355 13.43 -27.28 8.68
C ASN A 355 13.01 -25.80 8.68
N ALA A 356 13.58 -24.97 9.56
CA ALA A 356 13.24 -23.57 9.66
C ALA A 356 13.95 -22.76 8.57
N ILE A 357 13.29 -21.74 8.05
CA ILE A 357 13.87 -20.76 7.12
C ILE A 357 13.85 -19.39 7.78
N VAL A 358 15.02 -18.77 7.87
CA VAL A 358 15.17 -17.39 8.36
C VAL A 358 15.81 -16.57 7.25
N GLU A 359 15.06 -15.63 6.69
CA GLU A 359 15.47 -14.94 5.47
C GLU A 359 15.14 -13.46 5.39
N HIS A 360 15.89 -12.71 4.59
CA HIS A 360 15.62 -11.29 4.37
C HIS A 360 15.58 -10.48 5.68
N CYS A 361 16.48 -10.77 6.62
CA CYS A 361 16.50 -10.13 7.93
C CYS A 361 17.72 -9.22 8.11
N SER A 362 17.52 -8.15 8.89
CA SER A 362 18.58 -7.27 9.39
C SER A 362 18.86 -7.61 10.84
N PHE A 363 20.08 -8.07 11.11
CA PHE A 363 20.64 -8.21 12.44
C PHE A 363 21.67 -7.12 12.62
N ARG A 364 21.54 -6.30 13.67
CA ARG A 364 22.49 -5.22 13.88
C ARG A 364 22.76 -4.95 15.35
N ASN A 365 24.02 -4.78 15.71
CA ASN A 365 24.40 -4.30 17.04
C ASN A 365 23.88 -5.19 18.19
N ASN A 366 23.78 -6.51 17.94
CA ASN A 366 23.36 -7.47 18.96
C ASN A 366 24.57 -7.93 19.81
N GLY A 367 24.27 -8.36 21.03
CA GLY A 367 25.23 -8.66 22.10
C GLY A 367 25.65 -10.11 22.27
N ASP A 368 25.38 -10.92 21.26
CA ASP A 368 25.85 -12.28 21.08
C ASP A 368 25.65 -12.62 19.59
N ASP A 369 25.63 -13.90 19.24
CA ASP A 369 25.46 -14.34 17.86
C ASP A 369 24.26 -13.70 17.15
N ASP A 370 24.48 -13.01 16.03
CA ASP A 370 23.39 -12.38 15.27
C ASP A 370 22.39 -13.43 14.76
N GLN A 371 22.91 -14.56 14.26
CA GLN A 371 22.11 -15.72 13.85
C GLN A 371 22.84 -17.03 14.17
N ALA A 372 22.25 -17.81 15.08
CA ALA A 372 22.83 -19.04 15.59
C ALA A 372 21.92 -20.26 15.39
N ILE A 373 22.55 -21.42 15.20
CA ILE A 373 21.92 -22.73 15.37
C ILE A 373 22.63 -23.45 16.51
N TRP A 374 21.90 -23.73 17.58
CA TRP A 374 22.44 -24.45 18.73
C TRP A 374 21.64 -25.72 19.01
N SER A 375 22.28 -26.89 18.82
CA SER A 375 21.66 -28.19 19.11
C SER A 375 21.63 -28.51 20.62
N ALA A 376 21.07 -27.61 21.42
CA ALA A 376 21.11 -27.66 22.89
C ALA A 376 20.43 -28.90 23.49
N ASN A 377 20.81 -29.22 24.73
CA ASN A 377 20.19 -30.28 25.55
C ASN A 377 20.10 -31.64 24.85
N GLY A 378 21.09 -31.97 24.01
CA GLY A 378 21.13 -33.21 23.25
C GLY A 378 20.07 -33.32 22.14
N GLN A 379 19.32 -32.25 21.84
CA GLN A 379 18.33 -32.23 20.78
C GLN A 379 18.91 -31.61 19.51
N GLU A 380 19.04 -32.45 18.49
CA GLU A 380 19.69 -32.12 17.23
C GLU A 380 18.89 -31.12 16.40
N CYS A 381 19.49 -29.98 16.04
CA CYS A 381 18.90 -29.05 15.08
C CYS A 381 19.20 -29.50 13.64
N ILE A 382 18.15 -29.64 12.81
CA ILE A 382 18.25 -30.34 11.51
C ILE A 382 17.72 -29.48 10.36
N ASN A 383 18.51 -29.34 9.29
CA ASN A 383 18.09 -28.75 8.02
C ASN A 383 17.50 -27.32 8.14
N ASN A 384 18.01 -26.54 9.08
CA ASN A 384 17.66 -25.12 9.19
C ASN A 384 18.46 -24.30 8.18
N THR A 385 17.88 -23.20 7.70
CA THR A 385 18.49 -22.34 6.69
C THR A 385 18.44 -20.86 7.10
N PHE A 386 19.62 -20.23 7.16
CA PHE A 386 19.75 -18.77 7.12
C PHE A 386 20.06 -18.34 5.68
N ARG A 387 19.31 -17.38 5.11
CA ARG A 387 19.63 -16.87 3.75
C ARG A 387 19.22 -15.44 3.51
N TYR A 388 19.95 -14.72 2.65
CA TYR A 388 19.63 -13.32 2.33
C TYR A 388 19.51 -12.42 3.57
N ASN A 389 20.31 -12.68 4.61
CA ASN A 389 20.35 -11.87 5.82
C ASN A 389 21.59 -10.98 5.84
N THR A 390 21.46 -9.82 6.46
CA THR A 390 22.57 -8.90 6.72
C THR A 390 22.81 -8.82 8.22
N SER A 391 24.03 -9.18 8.64
CA SER A 391 24.56 -9.06 10.01
C SER A 391 25.57 -7.92 10.04
N GLU A 392 25.36 -6.97 10.95
CA GLU A 392 26.15 -5.75 11.02
C GLU A 392 26.48 -5.34 12.46
N ASN A 393 27.71 -4.93 12.72
CA ASN A 393 28.10 -4.32 14.00
C ASN A 393 27.79 -5.18 15.24
N CYS A 394 27.67 -6.51 15.10
CA CYS A 394 27.55 -7.41 16.26
C CYS A 394 28.76 -7.20 17.18
N TRP A 395 28.51 -6.85 18.45
CA TRP A 395 29.59 -6.38 19.34
C TRP A 395 30.17 -7.50 20.22
N ARG A 396 29.63 -8.72 20.16
CA ARG A 396 30.14 -9.90 20.86
C ARG A 396 29.80 -11.18 20.08
N ALA A 397 30.68 -12.18 20.14
CA ALA A 397 30.52 -13.51 19.53
C ALA A 397 30.65 -13.57 17.98
N THR A 398 29.57 -13.73 17.21
CA THR A 398 29.69 -13.87 15.74
C THR A 398 28.48 -13.43 14.92
N GLY A 399 28.68 -13.17 13.63
CA GLY A 399 27.57 -12.92 12.70
C GLY A 399 26.75 -14.15 12.34
N LEU A 400 27.41 -15.29 12.21
CA LEU A 400 26.77 -16.58 11.95
C LEU A 400 27.42 -17.66 12.81
N ALA A 401 26.61 -18.45 13.51
CA ALA A 401 27.09 -19.57 14.31
C ALA A 401 26.40 -20.91 14.01
N ILE A 402 27.18 -21.99 13.94
CA ILE A 402 26.67 -23.37 13.93
C ILE A 402 27.32 -24.17 15.07
N TYR A 403 26.50 -24.59 16.03
CA TYR A 403 26.90 -25.38 17.19
C TYR A 403 26.29 -26.79 17.17
N GLY A 404 26.80 -27.62 16.24
CA GLY A 404 26.37 -29.02 16.04
C GLY A 404 25.17 -29.16 15.11
N GLY A 405 24.58 -30.36 15.10
CA GLY A 405 23.40 -30.65 14.31
C GLY A 405 23.68 -31.40 13.00
N LYS A 406 22.72 -31.32 12.07
CA LYS A 406 22.75 -32.02 10.78
C LYS A 406 22.15 -31.19 9.65
N ASN A 407 22.81 -31.15 8.50
CA ASN A 407 22.30 -30.56 7.25
C ASN A 407 21.91 -29.07 7.33
N ASN A 408 22.43 -28.32 8.31
CA ASN A 408 22.14 -26.89 8.45
C ASN A 408 22.87 -26.06 7.41
N LYS A 409 22.25 -24.99 6.94
CA LYS A 409 22.69 -24.18 5.80
C LYS A 409 22.70 -22.70 6.12
N ALA A 410 23.67 -21.99 5.56
CA ALA A 410 23.72 -20.53 5.61
C ALA A 410 24.27 -19.99 4.28
N TYR A 411 23.49 -19.19 3.55
CA TYR A 411 23.97 -18.69 2.26
C TYR A 411 23.41 -17.35 1.80
N ASN A 412 24.08 -16.71 0.84
CA ASN A 412 23.72 -15.38 0.34
C ASN A 412 23.69 -14.33 1.46
N LEU A 413 24.72 -14.29 2.31
CA LEU A 413 24.77 -13.42 3.49
C LEU A 413 25.75 -12.25 3.30
N ILE A 414 25.47 -11.14 3.98
CA ILE A 414 26.45 -10.08 4.25
C ILE A 414 26.70 -10.05 5.75
N ILE A 415 27.96 -10.12 6.16
CA ILE A 415 28.40 -10.02 7.54
C ILE A 415 29.47 -8.93 7.59
N LYS A 416 29.21 -7.82 8.29
CA LYS A 416 30.04 -6.62 8.21
C LYS A 416 30.25 -5.98 9.57
N ASP A 417 31.48 -5.59 9.86
CA ASP A 417 31.84 -4.80 11.04
C ASP A 417 31.54 -5.48 12.39
N ASN A 418 31.35 -6.80 12.40
CA ASN A 418 31.23 -7.55 13.65
C ASN A 418 32.55 -7.49 14.41
N LEU A 419 32.48 -7.22 15.71
CA LEU A 419 33.67 -7.04 16.54
C LEU A 419 34.48 -8.33 16.63
N GLU A 420 33.82 -9.46 16.80
CA GLU A 420 34.44 -10.78 16.87
C GLU A 420 34.35 -11.50 15.50
N ALA A 421 34.03 -12.79 15.46
CA ALA A 421 34.02 -13.54 14.20
C ALA A 421 32.88 -13.08 13.27
N GLY A 422 33.08 -13.25 11.97
CA GLY A 422 31.98 -13.20 11.02
C GLY A 422 31.23 -14.53 10.99
N ILE A 423 31.97 -15.64 10.93
CA ILE A 423 31.43 -16.99 10.90
C ILE A 423 32.12 -17.83 11.98
N ARG A 424 31.34 -18.56 12.79
CA ARG A 424 31.84 -19.51 13.79
C ARG A 424 31.21 -20.88 13.62
N VAL A 425 32.06 -21.91 13.66
CA VAL A 425 31.61 -23.32 13.69
C VAL A 425 32.35 -24.04 14.80
N SER A 426 31.63 -24.49 15.82
CA SER A 426 32.26 -25.16 16.97
C SER A 426 31.29 -26.07 17.72
N ASN A 427 31.79 -26.97 18.54
CA ASN A 427 30.99 -27.79 19.44
C ASN A 427 31.25 -27.41 20.92
N ASN A 428 31.43 -26.11 21.17
CA ASN A 428 31.82 -25.54 22.46
C ASN A 428 30.70 -25.45 23.49
N PHE A 429 29.45 -25.62 23.07
CA PHE A 429 28.29 -25.58 23.95
C PHE A 429 27.70 -26.97 24.13
N ASP A 430 27.15 -27.23 25.31
CA ASP A 430 26.50 -28.51 25.62
C ASP A 430 25.34 -28.75 24.65
N GLY A 431 25.24 -29.96 24.09
CA GLY A 431 24.29 -30.24 23.04
C GLY A 431 24.54 -31.54 22.28
N ALA A 432 23.72 -31.78 21.26
CA ALA A 432 23.97 -32.82 20.28
C ALA A 432 25.20 -32.46 19.43
N PRO A 433 26.09 -33.42 19.14
CA PRO A 433 27.31 -33.17 18.38
C PRO A 433 27.02 -32.84 16.90
N PHE A 434 28.07 -32.56 16.14
CA PHE A 434 28.01 -32.61 14.67
C PHE A 434 27.70 -34.05 14.24
N ASN A 435 26.65 -34.23 13.46
CA ASN A 435 26.20 -35.57 13.04
C ASN A 435 27.22 -36.25 12.12
N ASN A 436 27.30 -37.58 12.20
CA ASN A 436 28.12 -38.39 11.30
C ASN A 436 27.55 -38.40 9.87
N ASP A 437 26.23 -38.36 9.77
CA ASP A 437 25.46 -38.40 8.53
C ASP A 437 24.95 -37.00 8.18
N GLY A 438 25.27 -36.52 6.99
CA GLY A 438 24.86 -35.20 6.51
C GLY A 438 26.02 -34.22 6.39
N SER A 439 25.74 -33.01 5.89
CA SER A 439 26.75 -31.97 5.67
C SER A 439 26.17 -30.59 5.92
N HIS A 440 26.90 -29.78 6.67
CA HIS A 440 26.63 -28.35 6.80
C HIS A 440 27.18 -27.61 5.58
N GLU A 441 26.41 -26.65 5.05
CA GLU A 441 26.79 -25.85 3.89
C GLU A 441 26.74 -24.36 4.23
N ILE A 442 27.88 -23.69 4.09
CA ILE A 442 28.04 -22.26 4.37
C ILE A 442 28.62 -21.61 3.11
N HIS A 443 27.85 -20.83 2.35
CA HIS A 443 28.31 -20.39 1.04
C HIS A 443 27.70 -19.11 0.51
N ASP A 444 28.30 -18.51 -0.52
CA ASP A 444 27.84 -17.22 -1.07
C ASP A 444 27.78 -16.12 0.02
N ILE A 445 28.88 -15.91 0.77
CA ILE A 445 28.90 -14.94 1.89
C ILE A 445 29.99 -13.89 1.67
N THR A 446 29.67 -12.62 1.93
CA THR A 446 30.68 -11.57 2.11
C THR A 446 30.90 -11.33 3.59
N VAL A 447 32.12 -11.49 4.08
CA VAL A 447 32.55 -11.16 5.45
C VAL A 447 33.49 -9.96 5.38
N THR A 448 33.14 -8.83 5.98
CA THR A 448 33.93 -7.58 5.92
C THR A 448 34.29 -7.10 7.32
N ALA A 449 35.56 -6.75 7.54
CA ALA A 449 36.04 -6.14 8.77
C ALA A 449 35.60 -6.89 10.05
N CYS A 450 35.67 -8.22 10.00
CA CYS A 450 35.42 -9.12 11.13
C CYS A 450 36.73 -9.77 11.62
N GLY A 451 36.66 -10.46 12.75
CA GLY A 451 37.79 -10.94 13.54
C GLY A 451 38.30 -9.85 14.47
N THR A 452 39.05 -10.21 15.50
CA THR A 452 39.67 -9.28 16.45
C THR A 452 40.85 -9.93 17.14
N PHE A 453 41.84 -9.15 17.55
CA PHE A 453 42.91 -9.62 18.42
C PHE A 453 42.43 -9.87 19.86
N ASN A 454 41.37 -9.19 20.28
CA ASN A 454 40.93 -9.15 21.67
C ASN A 454 39.41 -9.31 21.73
N ASP A 455 38.94 -10.56 21.66
CA ASP A 455 37.53 -10.86 21.93
C ASP A 455 37.15 -10.47 23.36
N THR A 456 35.87 -10.64 23.73
CA THR A 456 35.42 -10.34 25.09
C THR A 456 36.17 -11.12 26.19
N TYR A 457 36.88 -12.19 25.83
CA TYR A 457 37.69 -13.04 26.71
C TYR A 457 39.22 -12.80 26.57
N ASN A 458 39.63 -11.73 25.88
CA ASN A 458 41.02 -11.36 25.60
C ASN A 458 41.82 -12.35 24.72
N ASN A 459 41.13 -12.99 23.78
CA ASN A 459 41.71 -13.93 22.83
C ASN A 459 41.62 -13.41 21.38
N PRO A 460 42.61 -13.76 20.53
CA PRO A 460 42.52 -13.51 19.11
C PRO A 460 41.49 -14.44 18.46
N VAL A 461 40.62 -13.87 17.63
CA VAL A 461 39.57 -14.53 16.87
C VAL A 461 39.70 -14.12 15.40
N ALA A 462 39.58 -15.08 14.49
CA ALA A 462 39.63 -14.85 13.05
C ALA A 462 38.27 -14.40 12.49
N ALA A 463 38.24 -13.89 11.25
CA ALA A 463 36.98 -13.57 10.58
C ALA A 463 36.11 -14.82 10.34
N ILE A 464 36.73 -15.97 10.05
CA ILE A 464 36.11 -17.30 10.10
C ILE A 464 36.83 -18.11 11.18
N ASP A 465 36.12 -18.49 12.24
CA ASP A 465 36.66 -19.24 13.38
C ASP A 465 36.02 -20.62 13.49
N ILE A 466 36.79 -21.66 13.16
CA ILE A 466 36.35 -23.07 13.23
C ILE A 466 37.18 -23.76 14.30
N PHE A 467 36.53 -24.32 15.31
CA PHE A 467 37.27 -25.02 16.36
C PHE A 467 36.55 -26.18 17.02
N SER A 468 37.31 -27.23 17.36
CA SER A 468 36.83 -28.38 18.12
C SER A 468 37.05 -28.21 19.63
N ALA A 469 35.99 -28.39 20.39
CA ALA A 469 35.89 -28.48 21.83
C ALA A 469 35.30 -29.85 22.24
N SER A 470 34.92 -30.00 23.51
CA SER A 470 34.51 -31.28 24.12
C SER A 470 33.08 -31.28 24.69
N ASN A 471 32.33 -30.18 24.55
CA ASN A 471 31.02 -30.02 25.19
C ASN A 471 29.92 -30.80 24.44
N ALA A 472 29.81 -30.63 23.12
CA ALA A 472 28.91 -31.40 22.27
C ALA A 472 29.72 -32.43 21.45
N GLY A 473 30.09 -33.54 22.08
CA GLY A 473 31.05 -34.50 21.53
C GLY A 473 32.46 -33.91 21.39
N THR A 474 33.38 -34.62 20.74
CA THR A 474 34.79 -34.21 20.64
C THR A 474 35.21 -33.71 19.26
N GLN A 475 34.31 -33.71 18.27
CA GLN A 475 34.65 -33.47 16.86
C GLN A 475 33.74 -32.42 16.23
N VAL A 476 34.33 -31.51 15.46
CA VAL A 476 33.62 -30.73 14.44
C VAL A 476 33.80 -31.45 13.11
N LYS A 477 32.72 -31.70 12.36
CA LYS A 477 32.83 -32.47 11.12
C LYS A 477 31.76 -32.16 10.09
N ASN A 478 32.04 -32.56 8.85
CA ASN A 478 31.13 -32.47 7.71
C ASN A 478 30.68 -31.03 7.43
N VAL A 479 31.64 -30.12 7.26
CA VAL A 479 31.39 -28.70 7.04
C VAL A 479 31.99 -28.27 5.71
N GLN A 480 31.17 -27.67 4.85
CA GLN A 480 31.57 -27.15 3.56
C GLN A 480 31.41 -25.63 3.53
N LEU A 481 32.49 -24.93 3.22
CA LEU A 481 32.52 -23.49 3.02
C LEU A 481 32.88 -23.17 1.57
N TYR A 482 32.04 -22.43 0.84
CA TYR A 482 32.37 -22.11 -0.56
C TYR A 482 31.81 -20.79 -1.09
N ASN A 483 32.48 -20.19 -2.09
CA ASN A 483 32.14 -18.88 -2.63
C ASN A 483 32.02 -17.80 -1.55
N ILE A 484 33.07 -17.63 -0.74
CA ILE A 484 33.10 -16.66 0.36
C ILE A 484 34.19 -15.62 0.09
N ASP A 485 33.82 -14.35 0.21
CA ASP A 485 34.75 -13.22 0.13
C ASP A 485 35.00 -12.66 1.53
N ILE A 486 36.24 -12.73 2.00
CA ILE A 486 36.69 -12.14 3.26
C ILE A 486 37.46 -10.86 2.92
N LEU A 487 36.91 -9.72 3.34
CA LEU A 487 37.42 -8.39 3.05
C LEU A 487 37.91 -7.73 4.33
N ASP A 488 39.18 -7.32 4.35
CA ASP A 488 39.78 -6.55 5.44
C ASP A 488 39.57 -7.17 6.83
N SER A 489 39.83 -8.48 7.02
CA SER A 489 39.75 -9.09 8.35
C SER A 489 40.65 -8.36 9.33
N ARG A 490 40.14 -8.03 10.53
CA ARG A 490 40.88 -7.24 11.50
C ARG A 490 42.08 -8.01 12.03
N ASN A 491 41.87 -9.30 12.30
CA ASN A 491 42.90 -10.23 12.72
C ASN A 491 43.16 -11.27 11.60
N ASP A 492 43.39 -12.55 11.93
CA ASP A 492 43.53 -13.62 10.93
C ASP A 492 42.22 -13.80 10.13
N ALA A 493 42.33 -14.23 8.87
CA ALA A 493 41.15 -14.40 8.02
C ALA A 493 40.40 -15.70 8.35
N ILE A 494 41.11 -16.82 8.44
CA ILE A 494 40.55 -18.14 8.73
C ILE A 494 41.37 -18.79 9.85
N SER A 495 40.68 -19.29 10.89
CA SER A 495 41.24 -20.09 11.97
C SER A 495 40.61 -21.48 11.95
N ILE A 496 41.44 -22.53 11.94
CA ILE A 496 41.08 -23.93 12.07
C ILE A 496 41.83 -24.46 13.29
N SER A 497 41.15 -24.68 14.40
CA SER A 497 41.85 -24.98 15.65
C SER A 497 41.24 -26.07 16.50
N LYS A 498 42.08 -26.72 17.31
CA LYS A 498 41.64 -27.56 18.42
C LYS A 498 41.79 -26.79 19.72
N ARG A 499 40.72 -26.73 20.51
CA ARG A 499 40.73 -26.19 21.88
C ARG A 499 40.79 -27.34 22.91
N SER A 500 39.67 -28.01 23.16
CA SER A 500 39.60 -29.17 24.09
C SER A 500 39.16 -30.49 23.44
N GLY A 501 38.71 -30.46 22.19
CA GLY A 501 38.23 -31.63 21.45
C GLY A 501 39.33 -32.48 20.80
N ASP A 502 38.92 -33.48 20.02
CA ASP A 502 39.79 -34.37 19.27
C ASP A 502 40.29 -33.74 17.97
N GLY A 503 39.43 -33.06 17.23
CA GLY A 503 39.80 -32.45 15.95
C GLY A 503 38.65 -32.14 15.02
N ILE A 504 39.02 -31.87 13.77
CA ILE A 504 38.14 -31.37 12.71
C ILE A 504 38.20 -32.32 11.52
N TYR A 505 37.06 -32.84 11.06
CA TYR A 505 37.01 -33.90 10.04
C TYR A 505 36.12 -33.51 8.86
N ASN A 506 36.51 -33.92 7.65
CA ASN A 506 35.73 -33.64 6.44
C ASN A 506 35.37 -32.14 6.28
N LEU A 507 36.36 -31.27 6.49
CA LEU A 507 36.24 -29.83 6.24
C LEU A 507 36.54 -29.53 4.77
N THR A 508 35.74 -28.71 4.11
CA THR A 508 36.01 -28.28 2.73
C THR A 508 35.94 -26.77 2.60
N PHE A 509 36.94 -26.18 1.95
CA PHE A 509 36.91 -24.80 1.47
C PHE A 509 37.00 -24.78 -0.07
N LYS A 510 36.17 -23.98 -0.74
CA LYS A 510 36.22 -23.87 -2.21
C LYS A 510 35.87 -22.45 -2.67
N ASP A 511 36.62 -21.90 -3.63
CA ASP A 511 36.35 -20.58 -4.20
C ASP A 511 36.28 -19.50 -3.10
N ILE A 512 37.35 -19.39 -2.31
CA ILE A 512 37.44 -18.41 -1.23
C ILE A 512 38.36 -17.29 -1.66
N THR A 513 37.90 -16.05 -1.55
CA THR A 513 38.73 -14.86 -1.75
C THR A 513 39.03 -14.26 -0.39
N VAL A 514 40.30 -14.03 -0.09
CA VAL A 514 40.70 -13.16 1.02
C VAL A 514 41.44 -11.96 0.44
N ASN A 515 40.89 -10.78 0.68
CA ASN A 515 41.44 -9.51 0.28
C ASN A 515 41.55 -8.60 1.50
N GLY A 516 42.73 -8.54 2.10
CA GLY A 516 42.94 -7.81 3.35
C GLY A 516 42.79 -8.71 4.58
N THR A 517 43.87 -8.84 5.35
CA THR A 517 43.89 -9.52 6.67
C THR A 517 44.88 -8.81 7.60
N GLY A 518 44.74 -8.95 8.92
CA GLY A 518 45.63 -8.35 9.92
C GLY A 518 45.56 -6.82 9.98
N LYS A 519 44.37 -6.23 9.79
CA LYS A 519 44.16 -4.77 9.78
C LYS A 519 44.25 -4.08 11.14
N GLU A 520 44.24 -4.83 12.24
CA GLU A 520 44.44 -4.31 13.60
C GLU A 520 45.91 -4.05 13.97
N PHE A 521 46.85 -4.33 13.08
CA PHE A 521 48.28 -4.10 13.33
C PHE A 521 48.59 -2.62 13.70
N PRO A 522 49.45 -2.35 14.70
CA PRO A 522 50.28 -3.29 15.47
C PRO A 522 49.58 -3.95 16.67
N ASN A 523 48.32 -3.64 16.96
CA ASN A 523 47.63 -4.12 18.16
C ASN A 523 47.45 -5.64 18.16
N ASN A 524 47.20 -6.24 17.00
CA ASN A 524 47.15 -7.70 16.87
C ASN A 524 48.49 -8.42 17.14
N ASN A 525 49.54 -7.66 17.40
CA ASN A 525 50.86 -8.16 17.78
C ASN A 525 51.37 -7.60 19.12
N ALA A 526 50.55 -6.87 19.89
CA ALA A 526 50.98 -6.21 21.12
C ALA A 526 51.59 -7.18 22.16
N LEU A 527 51.20 -8.45 22.11
CA LEU A 527 51.68 -9.51 23.01
C LEU A 527 52.70 -10.48 22.35
N ASN A 528 53.12 -10.19 21.11
CA ASN A 528 54.03 -11.02 20.30
C ASN A 528 53.65 -12.52 20.26
N ARG A 529 52.35 -12.83 20.33
CA ARG A 529 51.83 -14.21 20.27
C ARG A 529 52.08 -14.79 18.87
N ASN A 530 52.32 -16.10 18.76
CA ASN A 530 52.56 -16.79 17.47
C ASN A 530 51.31 -16.97 16.58
N TRP A 531 50.17 -16.40 16.98
CA TRP A 531 48.84 -16.57 16.42
C TRP A 531 48.12 -15.20 16.50
N GLY A 532 47.19 -14.91 15.59
CA GLY A 532 46.60 -13.57 15.47
C GLY A 532 47.49 -12.56 14.76
N ARG A 533 48.24 -12.97 13.73
CA ARG A 533 49.26 -12.12 13.06
C ARG A 533 48.85 -11.58 11.70
N GLY A 534 47.62 -11.85 11.25
CA GLY A 534 47.17 -11.55 9.89
C GLY A 534 47.46 -12.69 8.91
N TYR A 535 47.37 -13.95 9.36
CA TYR A 535 47.43 -15.09 8.46
C TYR A 535 46.19 -15.14 7.57
N PHE A 536 46.34 -15.69 6.36
CA PHE A 536 45.18 -16.07 5.55
C PHE A 536 44.52 -17.33 6.12
N VAL A 537 45.34 -18.30 6.56
CA VAL A 537 44.89 -19.50 7.26
C VAL A 537 45.80 -19.77 8.45
N LEU A 538 45.22 -19.86 9.65
CA LEU A 538 45.88 -20.31 10.87
C LEU A 538 45.38 -21.71 11.21
N ILE A 539 46.28 -22.67 11.35
CA ILE A 539 45.97 -24.00 11.91
C ILE A 539 46.69 -24.16 13.25
N ALA A 540 45.93 -24.39 14.32
CA ALA A 540 46.45 -24.34 15.69
C ALA A 540 45.90 -25.43 16.62
N GLY A 541 46.65 -25.77 17.66
CA GLY A 541 46.22 -26.70 18.71
C GLY A 541 46.39 -28.19 18.38
N SER A 542 47.16 -28.52 17.35
CA SER A 542 47.41 -29.90 16.89
C SER A 542 46.12 -30.71 16.69
N PRO A 543 45.16 -30.21 15.87
CA PRO A 543 43.93 -30.93 15.60
C PRO A 543 44.21 -32.29 14.93
N ASN A 544 43.34 -33.26 15.15
CA ASN A 544 43.25 -34.44 14.28
C ASN A 544 42.29 -34.18 13.12
N GLY A 545 42.34 -35.05 12.10
CA GLY A 545 41.35 -35.13 11.04
C GLY A 545 41.84 -34.58 9.70
N ASN A 546 40.95 -33.95 8.94
CA ASN A 546 41.24 -33.60 7.56
C ASN A 546 40.40 -32.43 7.04
N GLY A 547 41.03 -31.61 6.21
CA GLY A 547 40.43 -30.56 5.42
C GLY A 547 40.96 -30.56 4.00
N LYS A 548 40.09 -30.18 3.05
CA LYS A 548 40.45 -29.97 1.65
C LYS A 548 40.16 -28.55 1.26
N TYR A 549 41.01 -27.96 0.41
CA TYR A 549 40.76 -26.64 -0.13
C TYR A 549 40.94 -26.56 -1.63
N CYS A 550 40.26 -25.59 -2.23
CA CYS A 550 40.39 -25.31 -3.64
C CYS A 550 40.09 -23.86 -4.01
N ASN A 551 40.82 -23.34 -5.01
CA ASN A 551 40.65 -21.96 -5.50
C ASN A 551 40.64 -20.92 -4.37
N MET A 552 41.58 -21.05 -3.44
CA MET A 552 41.81 -20.04 -2.41
C MET A 552 42.65 -18.91 -3.02
N ASN A 553 42.12 -17.70 -3.08
CA ASN A 553 42.77 -16.53 -3.64
C ASN A 553 43.10 -15.54 -2.53
N TYR A 554 44.38 -15.22 -2.35
CA TYR A 554 44.86 -14.37 -1.26
C TYR A 554 45.50 -13.11 -1.80
N SER A 555 45.17 -11.97 -1.21
CA SER A 555 45.77 -10.67 -1.54
C SER A 555 45.77 -9.73 -0.33
N ASN A 556 46.68 -8.75 -0.35
CA ASN A 556 46.75 -7.66 0.62
C ASN A 556 46.91 -8.12 2.08
N ARG A 557 47.90 -9.00 2.34
CA ARG A 557 48.27 -9.41 3.71
C ARG A 557 48.79 -8.21 4.49
N GLY A 558 48.12 -7.87 5.58
CA GLY A 558 48.60 -6.95 6.61
C GLY A 558 49.24 -7.72 7.77
N GLY A 559 49.30 -7.08 8.95
CA GLY A 559 49.91 -7.69 10.12
C GLY A 559 51.41 -7.97 9.97
N ASN A 560 51.90 -8.91 10.77
CA ASN A 560 53.30 -9.34 10.79
C ASN A 560 53.46 -10.84 10.53
N ALA A 561 52.45 -11.50 9.96
CA ALA A 561 52.52 -12.87 9.52
C ALA A 561 53.69 -13.09 8.53
N ALA A 562 54.57 -14.04 8.86
CA ALA A 562 55.76 -14.35 8.07
C ALA A 562 55.42 -15.14 6.78
N SER A 563 54.25 -15.79 6.75
CA SER A 563 53.77 -16.66 5.68
C SER A 563 52.29 -16.40 5.41
N ASN A 564 51.75 -17.00 4.35
CA ASN A 564 50.31 -16.97 4.09
C ASN A 564 49.54 -17.87 5.08
N GLU A 565 50.12 -19.02 5.41
CA GLU A 565 49.54 -20.01 6.30
C GLU A 565 50.48 -20.30 7.47
N GLU A 566 49.93 -20.45 8.67
CA GLU A 566 50.65 -20.91 9.86
C GLU A 566 50.21 -22.33 10.21
N ILE A 567 51.11 -23.29 9.99
CA ILE A 567 50.82 -24.72 10.10
C ILE A 567 51.80 -25.45 11.03
N SER A 568 52.63 -24.73 11.79
CA SER A 568 53.60 -25.38 12.70
C SER A 568 52.94 -26.22 13.80
N ALA A 569 51.69 -25.89 14.16
CA ALA A 569 50.86 -26.63 15.12
C ALA A 569 49.73 -27.42 14.45
N ILE A 570 49.94 -27.91 13.22
CA ILE A 570 48.94 -28.68 12.46
C ILE A 570 48.65 -30.06 13.08
N GLY A 571 49.59 -30.64 13.84
CA GLY A 571 49.42 -31.96 14.43
C GLY A 571 49.24 -33.06 13.37
N ALA A 572 48.23 -33.91 13.54
CA ALA A 572 47.88 -34.97 12.59
C ALA A 572 46.79 -34.57 11.58
N PHE A 573 46.38 -33.30 11.59
CA PHE A 573 45.40 -32.78 10.62
C PHE A 573 46.02 -32.72 9.23
N SER A 574 45.31 -33.26 8.24
CA SER A 574 45.71 -33.13 6.84
C SER A 574 45.03 -31.93 6.20
N TRP A 575 45.81 -30.97 5.67
CA TRP A 575 45.31 -29.81 4.94
C TRP A 575 45.76 -29.90 3.48
N THR A 576 44.87 -30.40 2.61
CA THR A 576 45.25 -30.83 1.26
C THR A 576 44.59 -29.98 0.18
N GLN A 577 45.39 -29.39 -0.70
CA GLN A 577 44.88 -28.76 -1.91
C GLN A 577 44.30 -29.81 -2.85
N ASN A 578 43.07 -29.61 -3.33
CA ASN A 578 42.55 -30.37 -4.45
C ASN A 578 42.92 -29.65 -5.75
N THR A 579 43.68 -30.28 -6.64
CA THR A 579 44.16 -29.67 -7.90
C THR A 579 43.18 -29.87 -9.07
N ASN A 580 42.22 -30.79 -8.94
CA ASN A 580 41.19 -31.07 -9.94
C ASN A 580 39.83 -30.48 -9.55
N CYS A 581 39.81 -29.21 -9.18
CA CYS A 581 38.56 -28.48 -9.03
C CYS A 581 38.28 -27.67 -10.28
N SER A 582 37.96 -28.39 -11.36
CA SER A 582 37.07 -27.79 -12.33
C SER A 582 35.84 -27.30 -11.58
N SER A 583 35.56 -26.00 -11.68
CA SER A 583 34.23 -25.48 -11.41
C SER A 583 33.29 -26.16 -12.38
N SER A 584 32.87 -27.39 -12.10
CA SER A 584 31.69 -27.94 -12.74
C SER A 584 30.53 -27.20 -12.11
N SER A 585 30.34 -25.94 -12.52
CA SER A 585 29.03 -25.34 -12.44
C SER A 585 28.12 -26.29 -13.20
N ILE A 586 27.36 -27.09 -12.47
CA ILE A 586 26.30 -27.89 -13.04
C ILE A 586 25.32 -26.85 -13.55
N SER A 587 25.40 -26.59 -14.85
CA SER A 587 24.62 -25.54 -15.49
C SER A 587 23.15 -25.91 -15.38
N VAL A 588 22.31 -24.89 -15.22
CA VAL A 588 20.87 -25.11 -15.29
C VAL A 588 20.53 -25.66 -16.67
N THR A 589 19.86 -26.80 -16.72
CA THR A 589 19.33 -27.38 -17.95
C THR A 589 17.90 -26.94 -18.20
N GLY A 590 17.17 -26.53 -17.14
CA GLY A 590 15.82 -25.98 -17.25
C GLY A 590 15.32 -25.32 -15.97
N VAL A 591 14.24 -24.56 -16.09
CA VAL A 591 13.42 -24.05 -14.99
C VAL A 591 11.96 -24.33 -15.31
N SER A 592 11.19 -24.74 -14.30
CA SER A 592 9.73 -24.79 -14.34
C SER A 592 9.15 -23.98 -13.19
N VAL A 593 7.85 -23.67 -13.23
CA VAL A 593 7.18 -22.92 -12.17
C VAL A 593 5.81 -23.52 -11.88
N SER A 594 5.40 -23.49 -10.61
CA SER A 594 4.06 -23.86 -10.17
C SER A 594 3.43 -22.74 -9.32
N PRO A 595 2.14 -22.40 -9.52
CA PRO A 595 1.30 -22.86 -10.62
C PRO A 595 1.69 -22.19 -11.96
N THR A 596 1.48 -22.87 -13.08
CA THR A 596 1.73 -22.31 -14.44
C THR A 596 0.63 -21.34 -14.89
N THR A 597 -0.52 -21.37 -14.22
CA THR A 597 -1.61 -20.40 -14.38
C THR A 597 -2.26 -20.13 -13.03
N ALA A 598 -2.73 -18.90 -12.81
CA ALA A 598 -3.55 -18.59 -11.63
C ALA A 598 -4.61 -17.56 -11.98
N THR A 599 -5.80 -17.70 -11.38
CA THR A 599 -6.89 -16.72 -11.50
C THR A 599 -7.10 -16.05 -10.15
N LEU A 600 -6.94 -14.73 -10.11
CA LEU A 600 -6.95 -13.93 -8.88
C LEU A 600 -8.01 -12.83 -8.93
N SER A 601 -8.56 -12.45 -7.78
CA SER A 601 -9.30 -11.18 -7.65
C SER A 601 -8.32 -10.03 -7.45
N VAL A 602 -8.69 -8.80 -7.84
CA VAL A 602 -7.88 -7.60 -7.53
C VAL A 602 -7.55 -7.55 -6.03
N GLY A 603 -6.28 -7.33 -5.70
CA GLY A 603 -5.75 -7.32 -4.32
C GLY A 603 -5.37 -8.71 -3.76
N ALA A 604 -5.75 -9.80 -4.42
CA ALA A 604 -5.31 -11.15 -4.02
C ALA A 604 -3.84 -11.39 -4.42
N THR A 605 -3.21 -12.35 -3.73
CA THR A 605 -1.82 -12.73 -3.99
C THR A 605 -1.68 -14.19 -4.35
N GLN A 606 -0.61 -14.55 -5.08
CA GLN A 606 -0.27 -15.93 -5.44
C GLN A 606 1.24 -16.13 -5.35
N GLN A 607 1.67 -17.12 -4.58
CA GLN A 607 3.08 -17.50 -4.54
C GLN A 607 3.43 -18.40 -5.73
N LEU A 608 4.53 -18.10 -6.41
CA LEU A 608 5.15 -18.99 -7.39
C LEU A 608 6.25 -19.82 -6.74
N THR A 609 6.35 -21.08 -7.14
CA THR A 609 7.40 -22.01 -6.73
C THR A 609 8.20 -22.45 -7.97
N PRO A 610 9.40 -21.88 -8.20
CA PRO A 610 10.27 -22.32 -9.29
C PRO A 610 10.96 -23.65 -8.94
N THR A 611 11.16 -24.51 -9.94
CA THR A 611 11.97 -25.72 -9.84
C THR A 611 13.07 -25.66 -10.89
N VAL A 612 14.33 -25.65 -10.47
CA VAL A 612 15.50 -25.61 -11.37
C VAL A 612 16.06 -27.03 -11.56
N ALA A 613 16.29 -27.39 -12.83
CA ALA A 613 16.89 -28.65 -13.24
C ALA A 613 18.33 -28.44 -13.76
N PRO A 614 19.25 -29.40 -13.56
CA PRO A 614 19.07 -30.57 -12.70
C PRO A 614 18.96 -30.12 -11.23
N ALA A 615 18.42 -31.00 -10.37
CA ALA A 615 18.21 -30.68 -8.96
C ALA A 615 19.50 -30.38 -8.20
N ASN A 616 20.68 -30.67 -8.78
CA ASN A 616 22.00 -30.33 -8.26
C ASN A 616 22.69 -29.20 -9.06
N ALA A 617 21.96 -28.42 -9.86
CA ALA A 617 22.51 -27.25 -10.53
C ALA A 617 23.20 -26.33 -9.52
N THR A 618 24.39 -25.84 -9.88
CA THR A 618 25.25 -25.08 -8.97
C THR A 618 24.67 -23.70 -8.66
N ASN A 619 23.94 -23.11 -9.61
CA ASN A 619 23.20 -21.87 -9.41
C ASN A 619 21.72 -22.14 -9.70
N LYS A 620 20.86 -22.05 -8.68
CA LYS A 620 19.40 -22.23 -8.81
C LYS A 620 18.63 -20.93 -8.66
N THR A 621 19.33 -19.80 -8.57
CA THR A 621 18.74 -18.49 -8.42
C THR A 621 17.91 -18.16 -9.65
N VAL A 622 16.75 -17.60 -9.44
CA VAL A 622 15.86 -17.12 -10.49
C VAL A 622 15.45 -15.68 -10.21
N THR A 623 15.10 -14.95 -11.26
CA THR A 623 14.52 -13.62 -11.20
C THR A 623 13.10 -13.67 -11.77
N TYR A 624 12.27 -12.73 -11.33
CA TYR A 624 10.87 -12.64 -11.76
C TYR A 624 10.64 -11.30 -12.45
N SER A 625 9.80 -11.31 -13.47
CA SER A 625 9.31 -10.10 -14.11
C SER A 625 7.86 -10.27 -14.50
N SER A 626 7.09 -9.18 -14.48
CA SER A 626 5.74 -9.15 -15.03
C SER A 626 5.75 -8.35 -16.32
N ASN A 627 5.12 -8.87 -17.38
CA ASN A 627 4.94 -8.09 -18.61
C ASN A 627 3.90 -6.95 -18.46
N ASN A 628 3.08 -6.99 -17.40
CA ASN A 628 2.04 -5.99 -17.15
C ASN A 628 1.85 -5.80 -15.64
N THR A 629 2.71 -4.97 -15.05
CA THR A 629 2.66 -4.61 -13.63
C THR A 629 1.39 -3.83 -13.25
N GLY A 630 0.69 -3.23 -14.22
CA GLY A 630 -0.63 -2.62 -14.02
C GLY A 630 -1.74 -3.64 -13.75
N VAL A 631 -1.56 -4.90 -14.17
CA VAL A 631 -2.50 -6.01 -13.93
C VAL A 631 -2.04 -6.89 -12.80
N ALA A 632 -0.77 -7.32 -12.78
CA ALA A 632 -0.20 -8.09 -11.68
C ALA A 632 1.29 -7.77 -11.50
N THR A 633 1.69 -7.49 -10.27
CA THR A 633 3.10 -7.32 -9.89
C THR A 633 3.66 -8.62 -9.33
N VAL A 634 4.97 -8.81 -9.37
CA VAL A 634 5.67 -9.94 -8.73
C VAL A 634 6.91 -9.38 -8.03
N ASN A 635 7.18 -9.84 -6.81
CA ASN A 635 8.36 -9.41 -6.04
C ASN A 635 9.55 -10.37 -6.27
N GLY A 636 10.69 -10.09 -5.63
CA GLY A 636 11.90 -10.92 -5.70
C GLY A 636 11.73 -12.35 -5.18
N SER A 637 10.75 -12.59 -4.29
CA SER A 637 10.44 -13.92 -3.76
C SER A 637 9.45 -14.71 -4.62
N GLY A 638 8.97 -14.17 -5.74
CA GLY A 638 7.96 -14.81 -6.60
C GLY A 638 6.51 -14.68 -6.11
N LEU A 639 6.25 -13.81 -5.13
CA LEU A 639 4.88 -13.49 -4.70
C LEU A 639 4.25 -12.50 -5.66
N ILE A 640 3.16 -12.91 -6.28
CA ILE A 640 2.36 -12.10 -7.19
C ILE A 640 1.31 -11.32 -6.39
N THR A 641 1.08 -10.07 -6.74
CA THR A 641 -0.05 -9.26 -6.26
C THR A 641 -0.89 -8.78 -7.44
N ALA A 642 -2.18 -9.12 -7.45
CA ALA A 642 -3.13 -8.68 -8.45
C ALA A 642 -3.48 -7.19 -8.27
N VAL A 643 -3.27 -6.38 -9.30
CA VAL A 643 -3.42 -4.91 -9.27
C VAL A 643 -4.71 -4.45 -9.95
N ALA A 644 -5.01 -4.94 -11.15
CA ALA A 644 -6.21 -4.56 -11.91
C ALA A 644 -6.70 -5.71 -12.77
N SER A 645 -7.96 -5.67 -13.18
CA SER A 645 -8.54 -6.69 -14.07
C SER A 645 -7.78 -6.78 -15.39
N GLY A 646 -7.47 -7.99 -15.84
CA GLY A 646 -6.73 -8.23 -17.07
C GLY A 646 -5.92 -9.51 -17.00
N SER A 647 -4.99 -9.69 -17.93
CA SER A 647 -4.02 -10.78 -17.88
C SER A 647 -2.59 -10.24 -17.85
N ALA A 648 -1.75 -10.86 -17.03
CA ALA A 648 -0.31 -10.62 -16.96
C ALA A 648 0.43 -11.96 -17.03
N THR A 649 1.55 -11.99 -17.73
CA THR A 649 2.46 -13.14 -17.75
C THR A 649 3.66 -12.82 -16.87
N ILE A 650 3.87 -13.66 -15.86
CA ILE A 650 5.04 -13.61 -15.00
C ILE A 650 6.11 -14.50 -15.61
N THR A 651 7.29 -13.94 -15.89
CA THR A 651 8.44 -14.66 -16.44
C THR A 651 9.47 -14.89 -15.35
N ILE A 652 9.83 -16.15 -15.16
CA ILE A 652 10.86 -16.63 -14.23
C ILE A 652 12.09 -16.91 -15.09
N THR A 653 13.21 -16.27 -14.78
CA THR A 653 14.45 -16.42 -15.55
C THR A 653 15.56 -16.89 -14.64
N THR A 654 16.28 -17.95 -15.01
CA THR A 654 17.49 -18.36 -14.26
C THR A 654 18.51 -17.23 -14.26
N GLN A 655 19.32 -17.13 -13.20
CA GLN A 655 20.23 -15.99 -13.02
C GLN A 655 21.24 -15.82 -14.18
N ASP A 656 21.63 -16.91 -14.85
CA ASP A 656 22.46 -16.88 -16.05
C ASP A 656 21.74 -16.35 -17.31
N GLY A 657 20.44 -16.06 -17.22
CA GLY A 657 19.59 -15.59 -18.31
C GLY A 657 19.19 -16.67 -19.32
N ALA A 658 19.68 -17.90 -19.17
CA ALA A 658 19.63 -18.90 -20.24
C ALA A 658 18.32 -19.70 -20.30
N LYS A 659 17.56 -19.77 -19.20
CA LYS A 659 16.33 -20.58 -19.10
C LYS A 659 15.19 -19.74 -18.54
N THR A 660 14.01 -19.93 -19.12
CA THR A 660 12.79 -19.22 -18.70
C THR A 660 11.63 -20.17 -18.47
N ALA A 661 10.79 -19.86 -17.49
CA ALA A 661 9.46 -20.43 -17.32
C ALA A 661 8.44 -19.29 -17.20
N THR A 662 7.17 -19.54 -17.51
CA THR A 662 6.12 -18.53 -17.44
C THR A 662 4.95 -19.00 -16.61
N SER A 663 4.35 -18.10 -15.84
CA SER A 663 3.06 -18.27 -15.19
C SER A 663 2.07 -17.23 -15.72
N VAL A 664 0.90 -17.67 -16.21
CA VAL A 664 -0.14 -16.75 -16.72
C VAL A 664 -1.12 -16.42 -15.61
N ILE A 665 -1.21 -15.14 -15.28
CA ILE A 665 -2.07 -14.62 -14.22
C ILE A 665 -3.26 -13.92 -14.86
N THR A 666 -4.44 -14.41 -14.58
CA THR A 666 -5.70 -13.79 -14.96
C THR A 666 -6.28 -13.11 -13.73
N VAL A 667 -6.35 -11.79 -13.74
CA VAL A 667 -7.00 -11.03 -12.68
C VAL A 667 -8.44 -10.76 -13.10
N ASN A 668 -9.37 -11.40 -12.42
CA ASN A 668 -10.79 -11.12 -12.59
C ASN A 668 -11.09 -9.75 -11.98
N SER A 669 -11.96 -8.99 -12.66
CA SER A 669 -12.59 -7.82 -12.05
C SER A 669 -13.25 -8.26 -10.74
N SER A 670 -12.86 -7.62 -9.64
CA SER A 670 -13.60 -7.77 -8.37
C SER A 670 -15.04 -7.40 -8.65
N ASN A 671 -15.99 -8.34 -8.47
CA ASN A 671 -17.40 -8.03 -8.60
C ASN A 671 -17.74 -7.05 -7.48
N VAL A 672 -17.88 -5.77 -7.83
CA VAL A 672 -18.39 -4.76 -6.91
C VAL A 672 -19.91 -4.93 -6.91
N ALA A 673 -20.40 -5.70 -5.95
CA ALA A 673 -21.82 -5.97 -5.79
C ALA A 673 -22.62 -4.67 -5.57
N VAL A 674 -23.84 -4.64 -6.11
CA VAL A 674 -24.79 -3.57 -5.84
C VAL A 674 -25.16 -3.58 -4.35
N THR A 675 -24.91 -2.48 -3.66
CA THR A 675 -25.33 -2.29 -2.27
C THR A 675 -26.75 -1.75 -2.18
N SER A 676 -27.14 -0.83 -3.07
CA SER A 676 -28.50 -0.27 -3.13
C SER A 676 -28.87 0.28 -4.52
N VAL A 677 -30.17 0.48 -4.73
CA VAL A 677 -30.72 1.22 -5.88
C VAL A 677 -31.84 2.16 -5.40
N SER A 678 -31.91 3.36 -5.96
CA SER A 678 -32.99 4.32 -5.70
C SER A 678 -33.54 4.89 -7.00
N LEU A 679 -34.73 5.48 -6.95
CA LEU A 679 -35.36 6.16 -8.10
C LEU A 679 -35.47 7.67 -7.83
N SER A 680 -35.25 8.46 -8.87
CA SER A 680 -35.53 9.90 -8.88
C SER A 680 -36.45 10.26 -10.05
N PRO A 681 -37.57 10.99 -9.81
CA PRO A 681 -38.10 11.34 -8.49
C PRO A 681 -38.64 10.11 -7.73
N THR A 682 -38.70 10.18 -6.39
CA THR A 682 -39.29 9.11 -5.53
C THR A 682 -40.81 9.16 -5.49
N SER A 683 -41.43 10.21 -6.04
CA SER A 683 -42.86 10.27 -6.31
C SER A 683 -43.18 11.26 -7.43
N ALA A 684 -44.32 11.09 -8.09
CA ALA A 684 -44.84 12.02 -9.09
C ALA A 684 -46.37 12.04 -9.09
N THR A 685 -46.95 13.21 -9.37
CA THR A 685 -48.38 13.38 -9.59
C THR A 685 -48.62 13.76 -11.05
N LEU A 686 -49.36 12.94 -11.78
CA LEU A 686 -49.54 13.04 -13.22
C LEU A 686 -51.02 13.24 -13.56
N SER A 687 -51.29 13.99 -14.63
CA SER A 687 -52.61 13.95 -15.27
C SER A 687 -52.70 12.69 -16.14
N ILE A 688 -53.91 12.14 -16.33
CA ILE A 688 -54.14 11.03 -17.28
C ILE A 688 -53.52 11.38 -18.64
N GLY A 689 -52.72 10.46 -19.20
CA GLY A 689 -51.98 10.64 -20.46
C GLY A 689 -50.58 11.26 -20.31
N ALA A 690 -50.26 11.89 -19.17
CA ALA A 690 -48.93 12.44 -18.93
C ALA A 690 -47.90 11.35 -18.64
N THR A 691 -46.63 11.65 -18.92
CA THR A 691 -45.51 10.75 -18.69
C THR A 691 -44.53 11.32 -17.66
N GLN A 692 -43.78 10.43 -16.99
CA GLN A 692 -42.71 10.79 -16.06
C GLN A 692 -41.52 9.86 -16.26
N GLN A 693 -40.34 10.42 -16.52
CA GLN A 693 -39.11 9.65 -16.54
C GLN A 693 -38.63 9.41 -15.11
N LEU A 694 -38.39 8.14 -14.76
CA LEU A 694 -37.71 7.77 -13.52
C LEU A 694 -36.26 7.42 -13.84
N THR A 695 -35.32 7.94 -13.04
CA THR A 695 -33.88 7.68 -13.21
C THR A 695 -33.39 6.83 -12.04
N PRO A 696 -32.81 5.64 -12.29
CA PRO A 696 -32.29 4.78 -11.25
C PRO A 696 -30.87 5.21 -10.86
N THR A 697 -30.56 5.23 -9.57
CA THR A 697 -29.20 5.41 -9.06
C THR A 697 -28.76 4.13 -8.37
N VAL A 698 -27.78 3.42 -8.96
CA VAL A 698 -27.20 2.18 -8.42
C VAL A 698 -25.92 2.51 -7.66
N LEU A 699 -25.82 2.04 -6.41
CA LEU A 699 -24.65 2.20 -5.56
C LEU A 699 -23.98 0.85 -5.24
N PRO A 700 -22.66 0.83 -5.01
CA PRO A 700 -21.74 1.96 -5.19
C PRO A 700 -21.61 2.34 -6.68
N SER A 701 -21.14 3.56 -6.96
CA SER A 701 -21.05 4.07 -8.34
C SER A 701 -20.08 3.29 -9.22
N ASN A 702 -19.23 2.42 -8.65
CA ASN A 702 -18.35 1.49 -9.36
C ASN A 702 -18.88 0.03 -9.36
N ALA A 703 -20.17 -0.20 -9.03
CA ALA A 703 -20.78 -1.52 -9.11
C ALA A 703 -20.61 -2.14 -10.52
N THR A 704 -20.25 -3.42 -10.58
CA THR A 704 -19.87 -4.10 -11.82
C THR A 704 -21.07 -4.33 -12.75
N ASN A 705 -22.27 -4.58 -12.20
CA ASN A 705 -23.52 -4.69 -12.96
C ASN A 705 -24.54 -3.67 -12.44
N LYS A 706 -24.83 -2.64 -13.24
CA LYS A 706 -25.80 -1.59 -12.92
C LYS A 706 -27.13 -1.75 -13.66
N SER A 707 -27.34 -2.88 -14.32
CA SER A 707 -28.56 -3.14 -15.07
C SER A 707 -29.76 -3.21 -14.11
N VAL A 708 -30.89 -2.65 -14.51
CA VAL A 708 -32.11 -2.64 -13.73
C VAL A 708 -33.32 -3.03 -14.56
N THR A 709 -34.36 -3.52 -13.90
CA THR A 709 -35.69 -3.77 -14.47
C THR A 709 -36.74 -2.97 -13.70
N TYR A 710 -37.85 -2.64 -14.38
CA TYR A 710 -38.96 -1.88 -13.81
C TYR A 710 -40.24 -2.70 -13.78
N SER A 711 -41.08 -2.46 -12.79
CA SER A 711 -42.44 -3.00 -12.74
C SER A 711 -43.39 -1.98 -12.11
N SER A 712 -44.68 -2.06 -12.48
CA SER A 712 -45.76 -1.31 -11.84
C SER A 712 -46.65 -2.28 -11.08
N ASN A 713 -47.01 -1.96 -9.84
CA ASN A 713 -47.99 -2.78 -9.11
C ASN A 713 -49.42 -2.60 -9.61
N ASN A 714 -49.70 -1.56 -10.41
CA ASN A 714 -51.03 -1.24 -10.93
C ASN A 714 -50.91 -0.61 -12.32
N THR A 715 -50.76 -1.45 -13.33
CA THR A 715 -50.64 -1.03 -14.74
C THR A 715 -51.91 -0.38 -15.29
N ALA A 716 -53.07 -0.60 -14.67
CA ALA A 716 -54.31 0.09 -15.02
C ALA A 716 -54.30 1.58 -14.61
N VAL A 717 -53.47 1.97 -13.64
CA VAL A 717 -53.28 3.37 -13.22
C VAL A 717 -52.04 3.98 -13.86
N ALA A 718 -50.91 3.28 -13.86
CA ALA A 718 -49.69 3.74 -14.52
C ALA A 718 -48.84 2.57 -15.04
N THR A 719 -48.39 2.65 -16.29
CA THR A 719 -47.44 1.70 -16.89
C THR A 719 -46.03 2.26 -16.83
N VAL A 720 -45.01 1.40 -16.91
CA VAL A 720 -43.59 1.79 -17.02
C VAL A 720 -42.90 0.93 -18.07
N ASN A 721 -42.05 1.52 -18.91
CA ASN A 721 -41.27 0.77 -19.91
C ASN A 721 -39.87 0.39 -19.39
N ASN A 722 -39.10 -0.35 -20.20
CA ASN A 722 -37.76 -0.81 -19.83
C ASN A 722 -36.74 0.33 -19.61
N ALA A 723 -37.03 1.53 -20.10
CA ALA A 723 -36.21 2.72 -19.92
C ALA A 723 -36.61 3.54 -18.67
N GLY A 724 -37.60 3.09 -17.89
CA GLY A 724 -38.09 3.80 -16.70
C GLY A 724 -39.07 4.95 -16.99
N LEU A 725 -39.60 5.04 -18.21
CA LEU A 725 -40.63 6.03 -18.56
C LEU A 725 -42.00 5.53 -18.12
N VAL A 726 -42.61 6.25 -17.20
CA VAL A 726 -43.96 5.99 -16.66
C VAL A 726 -45.00 6.71 -17.51
N THR A 727 -46.12 6.06 -17.81
CA THR A 727 -47.28 6.66 -18.49
C THR A 727 -48.52 6.53 -17.62
N ALA A 728 -49.20 7.65 -17.35
CA ALA A 728 -50.43 7.70 -16.56
C ALA A 728 -51.64 7.23 -17.38
N VAL A 729 -52.37 6.23 -16.89
CA VAL A 729 -53.47 5.56 -17.60
C VAL A 729 -54.84 5.97 -17.06
N SER A 730 -55.04 5.93 -15.74
CA SER A 730 -56.34 6.25 -15.13
C SER A 730 -56.19 6.81 -13.71
N ASN A 731 -57.23 7.48 -13.21
CA ASN A 731 -57.20 8.11 -11.89
C ASN A 731 -56.96 7.08 -10.77
N GLY A 732 -55.96 7.31 -9.92
CA GLY A 732 -55.61 6.39 -8.84
C GLY A 732 -54.15 6.51 -8.43
N THR A 733 -53.63 5.51 -7.72
CA THR A 733 -52.21 5.43 -7.36
C THR A 733 -51.58 4.13 -7.84
N ALA A 734 -50.31 4.20 -8.21
CA ALA A 734 -49.46 3.06 -8.59
C ALA A 734 -48.06 3.25 -7.98
N THR A 735 -47.40 2.17 -7.65
CA THR A 735 -46.01 2.16 -7.21
C THR A 735 -45.16 1.50 -8.30
N ILE A 736 -44.17 2.24 -8.78
CA ILE A 736 -43.16 1.72 -9.70
C ILE A 736 -41.99 1.20 -8.88
N THR A 737 -41.59 -0.04 -9.13
CA THR A 737 -40.44 -0.68 -8.49
C THR A 737 -39.33 -0.83 -9.52
N VAL A 738 -38.12 -0.42 -9.16
CA VAL A 738 -36.90 -0.78 -9.89
C VAL A 738 -36.17 -1.88 -9.13
N THR A 739 -35.64 -2.87 -9.85
CA THR A 739 -34.89 -3.99 -9.28
C THR A 739 -33.55 -4.11 -10.00
N THR A 740 -32.46 -4.25 -9.26
CA THR A 740 -31.14 -4.51 -9.86
C THR A 740 -31.02 -5.94 -10.34
N ALA A 741 -30.41 -6.14 -11.52
CA ALA A 741 -30.19 -7.46 -12.08
C ALA A 741 -29.24 -8.32 -11.23
N ASP A 742 -28.27 -7.67 -10.56
CA ASP A 742 -27.39 -8.32 -9.58
C ASP A 742 -27.87 -8.00 -8.15
N GLY A 743 -28.00 -9.04 -7.32
CA GLY A 743 -28.35 -8.93 -5.90
C GLY A 743 -29.81 -8.57 -5.56
N ASN A 744 -30.70 -8.39 -6.55
CA ASN A 744 -32.14 -8.13 -6.36
C ASN A 744 -32.46 -6.95 -5.40
N LYS A 745 -31.65 -5.89 -5.40
CA LYS A 745 -31.94 -4.70 -4.59
C LYS A 745 -33.06 -3.91 -5.26
N THR A 746 -33.92 -3.29 -4.45
CA THR A 746 -35.11 -2.59 -4.95
C THR A 746 -35.17 -1.14 -4.50
N GLY A 747 -35.75 -0.30 -5.35
CA GLY A 747 -36.13 1.08 -5.06
C GLY A 747 -37.54 1.34 -5.61
N THR A 748 -38.27 2.28 -5.02
CA THR A 748 -39.67 2.54 -5.42
C THR A 748 -39.92 4.01 -5.70
N ALA A 749 -40.89 4.27 -6.57
CA ALA A 749 -41.46 5.59 -6.82
C ALA A 749 -43.00 5.53 -6.76
N ALA A 750 -43.61 6.43 -6.00
CA ALA A 750 -45.07 6.52 -5.89
C ALA A 750 -45.65 7.43 -6.98
N ILE A 751 -46.57 6.91 -7.78
CA ILE A 751 -47.25 7.62 -8.86
C ILE A 751 -48.70 7.85 -8.48
N THR A 752 -49.11 9.11 -8.42
CA THR A 752 -50.51 9.51 -8.27
C THR A 752 -51.02 10.03 -9.60
N VAL A 753 -52.09 9.47 -10.12
CA VAL A 753 -52.71 9.95 -11.35
C VAL A 753 -54.02 10.64 -11.01
N ASN A 754 -54.10 11.92 -11.36
CA ASN A 754 -55.29 12.74 -11.18
C ASN A 754 -56.02 12.93 -12.52
N THR A 755 -57.33 13.12 -12.44
CA THR A 755 -58.11 13.65 -13.56
C THR A 755 -57.65 15.08 -13.89
N ALA A 756 -57.38 15.35 -15.17
CA ALA A 756 -56.88 16.65 -15.61
C ALA A 756 -57.89 17.78 -15.31
N THR A 757 -57.51 18.69 -14.40
CA THR A 757 -58.22 19.94 -14.10
C THR A 757 -57.58 21.10 -14.88
N GLY A 758 -57.74 21.11 -16.20
CA GLY A 758 -57.33 22.23 -17.07
C GLY A 758 -58.51 23.12 -17.47
N ASN A 759 -58.26 24.41 -17.75
CA ASN A 759 -59.21 25.27 -18.46
C ASN A 759 -59.37 24.74 -19.89
N TYR A 760 -60.46 24.02 -20.16
CA TYR A 760 -60.77 23.49 -21.48
C TYR A 760 -62.11 24.02 -21.97
N PHE A 761 -62.26 24.02 -23.29
CA PHE A 761 -63.50 24.31 -23.99
C PHE A 761 -64.05 23.05 -24.64
N THR A 762 -65.37 22.92 -24.66
CA THR A 762 -66.05 22.09 -25.67
C THR A 762 -66.48 23.01 -26.81
N ILE A 763 -66.38 22.53 -28.06
CA ILE A 763 -66.65 23.36 -29.25
C ILE A 763 -67.94 22.85 -29.88
N LYS A 764 -69.04 23.55 -29.63
CA LYS A 764 -70.39 23.16 -30.04
C LYS A 764 -70.77 23.78 -31.38
N ASN A 765 -71.40 23.03 -32.27
CA ASN A 765 -71.91 23.51 -33.55
C ASN A 765 -73.31 24.12 -33.43
N ARG A 766 -73.59 25.21 -34.16
CA ARG A 766 -74.91 25.88 -34.17
C ARG A 766 -76.00 25.04 -34.84
N TRP A 767 -75.70 24.46 -36.00
CA TRP A 767 -76.69 23.75 -36.81
C TRP A 767 -77.12 22.42 -36.18
N THR A 768 -76.17 21.59 -35.75
CA THR A 768 -76.45 20.21 -35.33
C THR A 768 -76.42 19.98 -33.83
N ASN A 769 -76.00 20.97 -33.03
CA ASN A 769 -75.68 20.82 -31.60
C ASN A 769 -74.55 19.83 -31.26
N ASN A 770 -73.84 19.28 -32.26
CA ASN A 770 -72.71 18.37 -32.04
C ASN A 770 -71.45 19.10 -31.54
N TYR A 771 -70.55 18.37 -30.92
CA TYR A 771 -69.28 18.84 -30.39
C TYR A 771 -68.10 18.27 -31.16
N LEU A 772 -67.10 19.10 -31.45
CA LEU A 772 -65.85 18.63 -32.05
C LEU A 772 -65.05 17.76 -31.06
N TYR A 773 -64.52 16.65 -31.56
CA TYR A 773 -63.65 15.76 -30.79
C TYR A 773 -62.50 15.20 -31.62
N ASP A 774 -61.46 14.78 -30.93
CA ASP A 774 -60.36 14.05 -31.55
C ASP A 774 -60.74 12.59 -31.83
N ALA A 775 -60.86 12.26 -33.13
CA ALA A 775 -61.17 10.93 -33.63
C ALA A 775 -59.91 10.13 -34.03
N GLY A 776 -58.72 10.57 -33.60
CA GLY A 776 -57.43 9.91 -33.80
C GLY A 776 -56.60 10.53 -34.92
N ALA A 777 -57.06 10.47 -36.17
CA ALA A 777 -56.36 11.10 -37.30
C ALA A 777 -57.01 12.42 -37.74
N ASN A 778 -58.32 12.56 -37.50
CA ASN A 778 -59.15 13.68 -37.92
C ASN A 778 -59.95 14.23 -36.74
N VAL A 779 -60.48 15.44 -36.89
CA VAL A 779 -61.47 16.00 -35.97
C VAL A 779 -62.85 15.49 -36.37
N GLY A 780 -63.45 14.68 -35.51
CA GLY A 780 -64.84 14.24 -35.63
C GLY A 780 -65.82 15.20 -34.97
N TYR A 781 -67.12 14.93 -35.11
CA TYR A 781 -68.17 15.60 -34.34
C TYR A 781 -69.21 14.61 -33.81
N GLY A 782 -69.71 14.83 -32.60
CA GLY A 782 -70.67 13.92 -31.95
C GLY A 782 -71.64 14.62 -30.98
N PRO A 783 -72.79 14.01 -30.64
CA PRO A 783 -73.89 14.68 -29.92
C PRO A 783 -73.61 14.92 -28.43
N THR A 784 -72.67 14.17 -27.85
CA THR A 784 -72.40 14.17 -26.40
C THR A 784 -70.91 14.30 -26.11
N VAL A 785 -70.54 15.16 -25.16
CA VAL A 785 -69.17 15.30 -24.65
C VAL A 785 -68.80 14.05 -23.84
N ALA A 786 -68.30 13.01 -24.51
CA ALA A 786 -68.18 11.68 -23.92
C ALA A 786 -66.91 11.49 -23.05
N ASN A 787 -65.82 12.19 -23.37
CA ASN A 787 -64.52 12.01 -22.72
C ASN A 787 -63.61 13.23 -22.98
N ASN A 788 -62.31 13.12 -22.65
CA ASN A 788 -61.36 14.22 -22.84
C ASN A 788 -61.05 14.53 -24.31
N ASN A 789 -61.38 13.65 -25.26
CA ASN A 789 -61.21 13.94 -26.69
C ASN A 789 -62.17 15.04 -27.17
N TYR A 790 -63.26 15.32 -26.45
CA TYR A 790 -64.19 16.41 -26.76
C TYR A 790 -63.77 17.77 -26.15
N LYS A 791 -62.64 17.80 -25.45
CA LYS A 791 -62.18 18.95 -24.68
C LYS A 791 -60.91 19.50 -25.30
N TRP A 792 -60.88 20.81 -25.51
CA TRP A 792 -59.81 21.51 -26.22
C TRP A 792 -59.25 22.64 -25.38
N GLN A 793 -57.92 22.68 -25.24
CA GLN A 793 -57.20 23.83 -24.72
C GLN A 793 -56.99 24.84 -25.85
N LYS A 794 -57.45 26.06 -25.63
CA LYS A 794 -57.18 27.19 -26.52
C LYS A 794 -55.88 27.86 -26.08
N VAL A 795 -54.79 27.60 -26.79
CA VAL A 795 -53.45 28.12 -26.45
C VAL A 795 -53.14 29.31 -27.36
N ALA A 796 -52.96 30.49 -26.77
CA ALA A 796 -52.62 31.70 -27.52
C ALA A 796 -51.24 31.57 -28.18
N VAL A 797 -51.15 31.92 -29.46
CA VAL A 797 -49.88 32.08 -30.18
C VAL A 797 -49.44 33.55 -30.14
N ASP A 798 -50.39 34.45 -30.40
CA ASP A 798 -50.24 35.89 -30.29
C ASP A 798 -51.61 36.54 -29.98
N GLY A 799 -51.73 37.86 -30.14
CA GLY A 799 -52.98 38.59 -29.88
C GLY A 799 -54.13 38.29 -30.84
N THR A 800 -53.88 37.59 -31.95
CA THR A 800 -54.86 37.27 -33.01
C THR A 800 -55.09 35.77 -33.15
N TYR A 801 -54.01 34.98 -33.09
CA TYR A 801 -54.05 33.54 -33.39
C TYR A 801 -53.88 32.66 -32.16
N PHE A 802 -54.50 31.49 -32.20
CA PHE A 802 -54.42 30.45 -31.18
C PHE A 802 -54.36 29.06 -31.83
N ILE A 803 -53.86 28.07 -31.10
CA ILE A 803 -54.01 26.66 -31.47
C ILE A 803 -55.05 25.99 -30.57
N LEU A 804 -55.65 24.90 -31.07
CA LEU A 804 -56.57 24.05 -30.32
C LEU A 804 -55.89 22.71 -30.05
N LYS A 805 -55.48 22.51 -28.80
CA LYS A 805 -54.82 21.29 -28.34
C LYS A 805 -55.81 20.39 -27.62
N ASN A 806 -55.93 19.14 -28.01
CA ASN A 806 -56.84 18.21 -27.39
C ASN A 806 -56.38 17.85 -25.96
N VAL A 807 -57.31 17.76 -25.02
CA VAL A 807 -57.01 17.43 -23.61
C VAL A 807 -56.73 15.94 -23.42
N GLY A 808 -57.34 15.07 -24.22
CA GLY A 808 -57.18 13.62 -24.12
C GLY A 808 -55.87 13.11 -24.72
N THR A 809 -55.51 13.61 -25.90
CA THR A 809 -54.35 13.12 -26.68
C THR A 809 -53.17 14.07 -26.64
N GLY A 810 -53.40 15.37 -26.40
CA GLY A 810 -52.38 16.40 -26.58
C GLY A 810 -52.15 16.79 -28.05
N ASP A 811 -52.89 16.20 -28.99
CA ASP A 811 -52.78 16.49 -30.42
C ASP A 811 -53.36 17.86 -30.76
N VAL A 812 -52.94 18.43 -31.88
CA VAL A 812 -53.32 19.77 -32.32
C VAL A 812 -54.22 19.69 -33.54
N MET A 813 -55.27 20.50 -33.55
CA MET A 813 -56.16 20.67 -34.69
C MET A 813 -55.45 21.45 -35.82
N HIS A 814 -55.30 20.85 -37.01
CA HIS A 814 -54.59 21.46 -38.15
C HIS A 814 -55.14 21.03 -39.53
N ILE A 815 -54.63 21.66 -40.59
CA ILE A 815 -54.93 21.31 -41.99
C ILE A 815 -53.68 21.05 -42.85
N GLU A 816 -52.55 20.77 -42.20
CA GLU A 816 -51.22 20.59 -42.81
C GLU A 816 -51.19 19.76 -44.10
N ASN A 817 -51.90 18.62 -44.15
CA ASN A 817 -51.80 17.71 -45.30
C ASN A 817 -52.79 18.01 -46.43
N LEU A 818 -53.55 19.11 -46.32
CA LEU A 818 -54.47 19.59 -47.35
C LEU A 818 -55.50 18.55 -47.84
N THR A 819 -56.00 17.69 -46.95
CA THR A 819 -56.86 16.54 -47.29
C THR A 819 -58.34 16.90 -47.49
N GLY A 820 -58.73 18.16 -47.29
CA GLY A 820 -60.13 18.61 -47.27
C GLY A 820 -60.88 18.32 -45.97
N VAL A 821 -60.26 17.61 -45.01
CA VAL A 821 -60.76 17.40 -43.64
C VAL A 821 -59.83 18.07 -42.62
N VAL A 822 -60.38 18.47 -41.48
CA VAL A 822 -59.59 18.98 -40.36
C VAL A 822 -58.95 17.80 -39.64
N GLN A 823 -57.63 17.86 -39.49
CA GLN A 823 -56.81 16.80 -38.93
C GLN A 823 -56.54 17.06 -37.45
N CYS A 824 -56.27 16.00 -36.69
CA CYS A 824 -55.84 16.10 -35.30
C CYS A 824 -54.69 15.11 -35.09
N THR A 825 -53.46 15.63 -35.02
CA THR A 825 -52.25 14.81 -34.80
C THR A 825 -51.21 15.60 -33.99
N ALA A 826 -50.08 14.96 -33.65
CA ALA A 826 -48.98 15.62 -32.97
C ALA A 826 -48.41 16.77 -33.81
N GLY A 827 -48.54 18.00 -33.29
CA GLY A 827 -48.06 19.23 -33.93
C GLY A 827 -47.84 20.33 -32.90
N ASP A 828 -47.34 21.49 -33.33
CA ASP A 828 -47.04 22.61 -32.43
C ASP A 828 -47.51 23.97 -32.99
N SER A 829 -47.31 25.03 -32.18
CA SER A 829 -47.77 26.38 -32.49
C SER A 829 -47.03 27.06 -33.64
N SER A 830 -45.94 26.51 -34.16
CA SER A 830 -45.21 27.06 -35.31
C SER A 830 -45.93 26.82 -36.64
N TRP A 831 -46.80 25.80 -36.72
CA TRP A 831 -47.50 25.43 -37.95
C TRP A 831 -48.60 26.43 -38.25
N TRP A 832 -48.48 27.19 -39.35
CA TRP A 832 -49.54 28.11 -39.77
C TRP A 832 -50.86 27.38 -40.07
N SER A 833 -50.79 26.11 -40.48
CA SER A 833 -51.96 25.24 -40.70
C SER A 833 -52.69 24.86 -39.40
N ALA A 834 -52.04 24.99 -38.24
CA ALA A 834 -52.59 24.69 -36.92
C ALA A 834 -53.08 25.95 -36.18
N GLN A 835 -52.84 27.13 -36.75
CA GLN A 835 -53.20 28.40 -36.15
C GLN A 835 -54.57 28.88 -36.63
N TRP A 836 -55.42 29.16 -35.67
CA TRP A 836 -56.81 29.54 -35.86
C TRP A 836 -57.09 30.93 -35.30
N SER A 837 -58.07 31.60 -35.86
CA SER A 837 -58.61 32.88 -35.38
C SER A 837 -60.13 32.79 -35.27
N ASN A 838 -60.73 33.64 -34.43
CA ASN A 838 -62.17 33.74 -34.30
C ASN A 838 -62.69 34.94 -35.10
N GLU A 839 -63.62 34.71 -36.01
CA GLU A 839 -64.47 35.74 -36.57
C GLU A 839 -65.82 35.73 -35.84
N ASN A 840 -66.13 36.81 -35.13
CA ASN A 840 -67.38 36.94 -34.37
C ASN A 840 -68.60 37.03 -35.31
N VAL A 841 -69.67 36.30 -35.01
CA VAL A 841 -70.94 36.37 -35.74
C VAL A 841 -71.93 37.28 -34.99
N ASP A 842 -72.25 36.94 -33.74
CA ASP A 842 -73.31 37.60 -32.96
C ASP A 842 -73.00 37.66 -31.44
N GLY A 843 -71.72 37.59 -31.06
CA GLY A 843 -71.27 37.62 -29.66
C GLY A 843 -71.40 36.28 -28.93
N THR A 844 -72.11 35.31 -29.49
CA THR A 844 -72.20 33.94 -28.96
C THR A 844 -71.52 32.94 -29.87
N TRP A 845 -71.70 33.09 -31.18
CA TRP A 845 -71.17 32.19 -32.20
C TRP A 845 -69.98 32.81 -32.93
N VAL A 846 -68.99 31.97 -33.26
CA VAL A 846 -67.79 32.35 -33.99
C VAL A 846 -67.56 31.43 -35.18
N ARG A 847 -66.86 31.94 -36.19
CA ARG A 847 -66.29 31.14 -37.28
C ARG A 847 -64.80 30.95 -37.00
N ILE A 848 -64.33 29.70 -37.00
CA ILE A 848 -62.95 29.35 -36.69
C ILE A 848 -62.15 29.31 -38.00
N LYS A 849 -61.30 30.30 -38.24
CA LYS A 849 -60.60 30.53 -39.52
C LYS A 849 -59.14 30.16 -39.45
N ASN A 850 -58.63 29.50 -40.48
CA ASN A 850 -57.24 29.10 -40.55
C ASN A 850 -56.32 30.26 -40.95
N ARG A 851 -55.11 30.32 -40.38
CA ARG A 851 -54.08 31.31 -40.73
C ARG A 851 -53.46 31.05 -42.10
N TRP A 852 -53.19 29.79 -42.44
CA TRP A 852 -52.51 29.40 -43.69
C TRP A 852 -53.43 29.48 -44.91
N GLN A 853 -54.57 28.80 -44.87
CA GLN A 853 -55.58 28.86 -45.94
C GLN A 853 -56.54 30.02 -45.65
N THR A 854 -56.11 31.23 -46.00
CA THR A 854 -56.82 32.47 -45.68
C THR A 854 -58.21 32.47 -46.31
N GLY A 855 -59.25 32.47 -45.47
CA GLY A 855 -60.65 32.40 -45.90
C GLY A 855 -61.32 31.04 -45.65
N SER A 856 -60.55 29.99 -45.41
CA SER A 856 -61.09 28.69 -45.01
C SER A 856 -61.46 28.67 -43.52
N MET A 857 -62.62 28.11 -43.22
CA MET A 857 -63.12 27.93 -41.86
C MET A 857 -63.65 26.52 -41.64
N ILE A 858 -63.67 26.11 -40.37
CA ILE A 858 -64.15 24.78 -39.97
C ILE A 858 -65.67 24.71 -40.15
N HIS A 859 -66.18 23.68 -40.84
CA HIS A 859 -67.61 23.42 -41.02
C HIS A 859 -67.94 21.92 -41.03
N ILE A 860 -69.23 21.60 -40.92
CA ILE A 860 -69.76 20.22 -41.00
C ILE A 860 -70.89 20.05 -42.03
N GLU A 861 -71.01 21.01 -42.97
CA GLU A 861 -72.08 21.06 -44.00
C GLU A 861 -72.36 19.71 -44.70
N ASN A 862 -71.31 18.98 -45.11
CA ASN A 862 -71.47 17.77 -45.92
C ASN A 862 -71.73 16.49 -45.10
N LEU A 863 -71.82 16.59 -43.77
CA LEU A 863 -72.15 15.49 -42.87
C LEU A 863 -71.27 14.22 -43.02
N THR A 864 -69.98 14.36 -43.32
CA THR A 864 -69.07 13.24 -43.63
C THR A 864 -68.58 12.43 -42.42
N GLY A 865 -68.97 12.83 -41.20
CA GLY A 865 -68.46 12.27 -39.95
C GLY A 865 -67.13 12.89 -39.47
N SER A 866 -66.47 13.70 -40.32
CA SER A 866 -65.31 14.54 -39.97
C SER A 866 -65.60 16.01 -40.23
N ALA A 867 -65.04 16.89 -39.41
CA ALA A 867 -65.06 18.32 -39.69
C ALA A 867 -64.21 18.62 -40.94
N GLN A 868 -64.69 19.54 -41.77
CA GLN A 868 -64.05 19.95 -43.01
C GLN A 868 -63.62 21.41 -42.94
N TYR A 869 -62.78 21.84 -43.88
CA TYR A 869 -62.43 23.25 -44.03
C TYR A 869 -62.62 23.70 -45.48
N ALA A 870 -63.30 24.82 -45.67
CA ALA A 870 -63.50 25.47 -46.98
C ALA A 870 -63.89 26.94 -46.77
N GLY A 871 -63.93 27.71 -47.86
CA GLY A 871 -64.51 29.06 -47.86
C GLY A 871 -66.03 29.01 -47.69
N ALA A 872 -66.52 28.99 -46.46
CA ALA A 872 -67.96 28.94 -46.18
C ALA A 872 -68.63 30.30 -46.46
N GLN A 873 -69.90 30.25 -46.89
CA GLN A 873 -70.73 31.44 -47.06
C GLN A 873 -71.16 32.01 -45.69
N ASN A 874 -71.44 33.32 -45.62
CA ASN A 874 -71.75 34.00 -44.36
C ASN A 874 -73.00 33.47 -43.62
N ASN A 875 -73.85 32.71 -44.29
CA ASN A 875 -75.10 32.15 -43.78
C ASN A 875 -75.00 30.68 -43.32
N TRP A 876 -73.85 30.02 -43.42
CA TRP A 876 -73.73 28.61 -43.03
C TRP A 876 -73.69 28.44 -41.52
N GLU A 877 -74.80 28.00 -40.90
CA GLU A 877 -74.82 27.66 -39.48
C GLU A 877 -73.91 26.47 -39.15
N SER A 878 -73.60 25.61 -40.13
CA SER A 878 -72.67 24.49 -40.00
C SER A 878 -71.22 24.93 -39.77
N ALA A 879 -70.87 26.19 -40.08
CA ALA A 879 -69.56 26.80 -39.87
C ALA A 879 -69.48 27.67 -38.60
N GLN A 880 -70.56 27.72 -37.82
CA GLN A 880 -70.67 28.55 -36.62
C GLN A 880 -70.53 27.69 -35.35
N TRP A 881 -69.62 28.11 -34.48
CA TRP A 881 -69.18 27.35 -33.32
C TRP A 881 -69.27 28.19 -32.05
N GLN A 882 -69.58 27.54 -30.92
CA GLN A 882 -69.57 28.12 -29.59
C GLN A 882 -68.52 27.41 -28.74
N PHE A 883 -67.58 28.17 -28.18
CA PHE A 883 -66.64 27.69 -27.18
C PHE A 883 -67.31 27.71 -25.80
N GLN A 884 -67.54 26.56 -25.19
CA GLN A 884 -68.15 26.46 -23.86
C GLN A 884 -67.09 26.08 -22.82
N SER A 885 -66.84 26.96 -21.85
CA SER A 885 -65.91 26.70 -20.74
C SER A 885 -66.58 25.94 -19.61
N ALA A 886 -65.88 24.99 -18.99
CA ALA A 886 -66.30 24.40 -17.72
C ALA A 886 -65.80 25.26 -16.54
N ALA A 887 -66.70 25.95 -15.83
CA ALA A 887 -66.34 26.67 -14.61
C ALA A 887 -66.13 25.69 -13.45
N ALA A 888 -64.93 25.69 -12.85
CA ALA A 888 -64.68 24.96 -11.59
C ALA A 888 -65.17 25.79 -10.39
N LYS A 889 -65.99 25.18 -9.53
CA LYS A 889 -66.44 25.71 -8.23
C LYS A 889 -65.29 25.77 -7.22
N ASN A 890 -65.29 26.82 -6.40
CA ASN A 890 -64.40 27.05 -5.27
C ASN A 890 -64.37 25.91 -4.23
N ALA A 891 -63.19 25.63 -3.67
CA ALA A 891 -63.03 25.10 -2.32
C ALA A 891 -61.81 25.71 -1.63
N ASN A 892 -62.02 26.07 -0.37
CA ASN A 892 -61.20 26.80 0.59
C ASN A 892 -59.88 26.10 0.99
N THR A 893 -58.88 26.92 1.35
CA THR A 893 -57.90 26.81 2.47
C THR A 893 -57.14 25.47 2.66
N THR A 894 -55.81 25.40 2.76
CA THR A 894 -54.94 25.97 3.82
C THR A 894 -53.44 25.84 3.44
N LYS A 895 -52.61 26.61 4.16
CA LYS A 895 -51.14 26.74 4.11
C LYS A 895 -50.31 25.45 4.39
N ALA A 896 -49.03 25.56 3.99
CA ALA A 896 -47.81 24.85 4.42
C ALA A 896 -47.52 23.51 3.68
N ASP A 897 -46.33 23.20 3.18
CA ASP A 897 -44.98 23.50 3.66
C ASP A 897 -43.93 23.72 2.54
N VAL A 898 -42.95 24.56 2.88
CA VAL A 898 -41.68 24.75 2.16
C VAL A 898 -40.80 23.51 2.34
N LYS A 899 -40.25 22.96 1.25
CA LYS A 899 -39.11 22.04 1.32
C LYS A 899 -37.83 22.78 0.94
N ALA A 900 -36.84 22.66 1.82
CA ALA A 900 -35.54 23.29 1.78
C ALA A 900 -34.73 22.92 0.53
N GLU A 901 -34.19 23.93 -0.14
CA GLU A 901 -33.18 23.82 -1.19
C GLU A 901 -31.77 23.92 -0.59
N ASN A 902 -30.88 23.07 -1.10
CA ASN A 902 -29.42 23.18 -1.21
C ASN A 902 -28.69 24.21 -0.34
N ASN A 903 -27.77 23.68 0.46
CA ASN A 903 -26.86 24.38 1.37
C ASN A 903 -25.75 25.19 0.65
N SER A 904 -26.03 25.84 -0.50
CA SER A 904 -25.09 26.78 -1.15
C SER A 904 -25.25 28.18 -0.55
N LEU A 905 -24.15 28.82 -0.15
CA LEU A 905 -24.16 30.14 0.51
C LEU A 905 -24.38 31.33 -0.47
N VAL A 906 -24.83 31.07 -1.70
CA VAL A 906 -25.09 32.10 -2.72
C VAL A 906 -26.37 32.87 -2.42
N THR A 907 -26.26 34.19 -2.27
CA THR A 907 -27.35 35.08 -1.85
C THR A 907 -27.47 36.34 -2.71
N LEU A 908 -28.70 36.90 -2.78
CA LEU A 908 -29.04 38.15 -3.45
C LEU A 908 -29.49 39.19 -2.43
N TYR A 909 -28.89 40.38 -2.42
CA TYR A 909 -29.33 41.47 -1.53
C TYR A 909 -29.03 42.88 -2.09
N PRO A 910 -29.87 43.90 -1.83
CA PRO A 910 -31.17 43.78 -1.15
C PRO A 910 -32.21 43.07 -2.03
N ASN A 911 -33.12 42.34 -1.40
CA ASN A 911 -34.25 41.68 -2.06
C ASN A 911 -35.49 41.83 -1.16
N PRO A 912 -36.36 42.82 -1.41
CA PRO A 912 -36.50 43.54 -2.68
C PRO A 912 -35.36 44.51 -3.01
N ALA A 913 -34.96 44.57 -4.27
CA ALA A 913 -34.08 45.58 -4.83
C ALA A 913 -34.89 46.88 -5.00
N THR A 914 -34.53 47.91 -4.23
CA THR A 914 -35.23 49.21 -4.18
C THR A 914 -34.42 50.34 -4.82
N SER A 915 -33.16 50.07 -5.12
CA SER A 915 -32.32 50.87 -6.01
C SER A 915 -32.20 50.07 -7.31
N ASN A 916 -31.84 50.69 -8.43
CA ASN A 916 -31.57 50.03 -9.71
C ASN A 916 -30.33 49.10 -9.66
N GLU A 917 -30.14 48.38 -8.56
CA GLU A 917 -29.01 47.51 -8.26
C GLU A 917 -29.38 46.42 -7.24
N PHE A 918 -28.73 45.26 -7.38
CA PHE A 918 -28.66 44.21 -6.34
C PHE A 918 -27.28 43.54 -6.35
N ASN A 919 -26.84 43.01 -5.22
CA ASN A 919 -25.57 42.31 -5.06
C ASN A 919 -25.78 40.79 -5.09
N ILE A 920 -24.76 40.08 -5.55
CA ILE A 920 -24.67 38.62 -5.53
C ILE A 920 -23.43 38.19 -4.74
N VAL A 921 -23.61 37.36 -3.72
CA VAL A 921 -22.49 36.73 -2.98
C VAL A 921 -22.22 35.36 -3.58
N LEU A 922 -20.98 35.11 -3.99
CA LEU A 922 -20.51 33.88 -4.62
C LEU A 922 -19.33 33.31 -3.82
N PRO A 923 -19.54 32.79 -2.60
CA PRO A 923 -18.45 32.34 -1.73
C PRO A 923 -17.80 31.04 -2.21
N GLU A 924 -18.48 30.31 -3.09
CA GLU A 924 -18.05 29.02 -3.64
C GLU A 924 -17.44 29.16 -5.06
N LEU A 925 -17.36 30.38 -5.62
CA LEU A 925 -16.75 30.61 -6.93
C LEU A 925 -15.23 30.62 -6.81
N LYS A 926 -14.56 29.72 -7.55
CA LYS A 926 -13.09 29.62 -7.57
C LYS A 926 -12.48 30.78 -8.36
N ALA A 927 -11.25 31.15 -8.03
CA ALA A 927 -10.55 32.29 -8.61
C ALA A 927 -10.35 32.22 -10.15
N ASP A 928 -10.49 31.04 -10.74
CA ASP A 928 -10.37 30.75 -12.18
C ASP A 928 -11.72 30.46 -12.87
N ASP A 929 -12.86 30.68 -12.19
CA ASP A 929 -14.20 30.43 -12.70
C ASP A 929 -15.01 31.73 -12.92
N THR A 930 -16.04 31.67 -13.76
CA THR A 930 -16.93 32.80 -14.05
C THR A 930 -18.39 32.36 -13.96
N ALA A 931 -19.16 33.02 -13.11
CA ALA A 931 -20.59 32.80 -12.98
C ALA A 931 -21.36 33.63 -14.00
N THR A 932 -22.25 32.99 -14.77
CA THR A 932 -23.21 33.64 -15.66
C THR A 932 -24.54 33.83 -14.93
N ILE A 933 -25.00 35.07 -14.89
CA ILE A 933 -26.21 35.51 -14.19
C ILE A 933 -27.26 35.84 -15.23
N THR A 934 -28.41 35.18 -15.21
CA THR A 934 -29.51 35.46 -16.12
C THR A 934 -30.79 35.74 -15.34
N VAL A 935 -31.28 36.98 -15.42
CA VAL A 935 -32.56 37.41 -14.84
C VAL A 935 -33.66 37.24 -15.89
N MET A 936 -34.74 36.58 -15.49
CA MET A 936 -35.91 36.31 -16.31
C MET A 936 -37.16 36.91 -15.65
N ASP A 937 -38.06 37.49 -16.44
CA ASP A 937 -39.38 37.87 -15.95
C ASP A 937 -40.26 36.62 -15.69
N THR A 938 -41.44 36.79 -15.10
CA THR A 938 -42.35 35.67 -14.77
C THR A 938 -42.83 34.88 -15.99
N ASN A 939 -42.63 35.41 -17.20
CA ASN A 939 -42.98 34.75 -18.46
C ASN A 939 -41.77 34.02 -19.06
N GLY A 940 -40.65 33.94 -18.34
CA GLY A 940 -39.43 33.24 -18.76
C GLY A 940 -38.56 34.02 -19.75
N ARG A 941 -38.89 35.29 -20.05
CA ARG A 941 -38.07 36.11 -20.95
C ARG A 941 -36.84 36.61 -20.21
N LYS A 942 -35.66 36.36 -20.77
CA LYS A 942 -34.38 36.90 -20.27
C LYS A 942 -34.39 38.43 -20.42
N VAL A 943 -34.37 39.13 -19.31
CA VAL A 943 -34.43 40.59 -19.23
C VAL A 943 -33.08 41.21 -18.85
N LEU A 944 -32.16 40.42 -18.27
CA LEU A 944 -30.80 40.85 -17.98
C LEU A 944 -29.86 39.62 -17.97
N VAL A 945 -28.69 39.74 -18.58
CA VAL A 945 -27.61 38.73 -18.50
C VAL A 945 -26.32 39.44 -18.12
N ASN A 946 -25.58 38.90 -17.15
CA ASN A 946 -24.30 39.45 -16.68
C ASN A 946 -23.33 38.33 -16.32
N GLN A 947 -22.04 38.64 -16.21
CA GLN A 947 -21.00 37.68 -15.78
C GLN A 947 -20.18 38.26 -14.64
N LEU A 948 -19.89 37.42 -13.64
CA LEU A 948 -19.11 37.79 -12.47
C LEU A 948 -18.03 36.73 -12.20
N ASN A 949 -16.80 37.16 -11.97
CA ASN A 949 -15.66 36.32 -11.57
C ASN A 949 -15.40 36.34 -10.05
N ALA A 950 -16.20 37.09 -9.30
CA ALA A 950 -16.23 37.14 -7.83
C ALA A 950 -17.61 37.66 -7.37
N SER A 951 -17.87 37.66 -6.06
CA SER A 951 -19.05 38.35 -5.49
C SER A 951 -19.10 39.81 -5.97
N GLY A 952 -20.26 40.29 -6.41
CA GLY A 952 -20.33 41.59 -7.09
C GLY A 952 -21.73 42.15 -7.26
N LYS A 953 -21.78 43.42 -7.68
CA LYS A 953 -23.01 44.19 -7.86
C LYS A 953 -23.51 44.12 -9.30
N ILE A 954 -24.82 44.03 -9.48
CA ILE A 954 -25.50 44.13 -10.77
C ILE A 954 -26.42 45.35 -10.76
N ASN A 955 -26.18 46.28 -11.69
CA ASN A 955 -27.09 47.40 -11.96
C ASN A 955 -28.16 46.95 -12.98
N HIS A 956 -29.40 47.43 -12.83
CA HIS A 956 -30.52 47.04 -13.69
C HIS A 956 -31.53 48.16 -13.92
N ASN A 957 -32.30 48.07 -15.00
CA ASN A 957 -33.45 48.94 -15.28
C ASN A 957 -34.77 48.14 -15.33
N LEU A 958 -34.85 47.07 -14.53
CA LEU A 958 -36.05 46.23 -14.43
C LEU A 958 -37.21 47.02 -13.81
N ALA A 959 -38.40 46.86 -14.39
CA ALA A 959 -39.62 47.42 -13.81
C ALA A 959 -39.99 46.69 -12.51
N SER A 960 -40.74 47.34 -11.62
CA SER A 960 -41.24 46.73 -10.38
C SER A 960 -41.97 45.42 -10.70
N GLY A 961 -41.55 44.33 -10.05
CA GLY A 961 -42.00 42.99 -10.42
C GLY A 961 -41.21 41.88 -9.76
N ILE A 962 -41.61 40.64 -10.05
CA ILE A 962 -40.92 39.43 -9.59
C ILE A 962 -40.16 38.84 -10.79
N TYR A 963 -38.91 38.48 -10.54
CA TYR A 963 -38.00 37.90 -11.52
C TYR A 963 -37.36 36.63 -10.97
N ILE A 964 -36.90 35.77 -11.87
CA ILE A 964 -36.11 34.57 -11.57
C ILE A 964 -34.68 34.83 -12.02
N VAL A 965 -33.72 34.75 -11.10
CA VAL A 965 -32.29 34.87 -11.38
C VAL A 965 -31.68 33.48 -11.40
N THR A 966 -31.17 33.06 -12.54
CA THR A 966 -30.36 31.84 -12.68
C THR A 966 -28.88 32.21 -12.62
N ILE A 967 -28.10 31.45 -11.86
CA ILE A 967 -26.68 31.68 -11.58
C ILE A 967 -25.96 30.36 -11.88
N SER A 968 -25.19 30.31 -12.96
CA SER A 968 -24.53 29.09 -13.43
C SER A 968 -23.02 29.30 -13.57
N SER A 969 -22.23 28.40 -13.02
CA SER A 969 -20.75 28.34 -13.08
C SER A 969 -20.30 26.88 -13.30
N LYS A 970 -18.99 26.60 -13.33
CA LYS A 970 -18.53 25.21 -13.38
C LYS A 970 -18.84 24.44 -12.10
N ALA A 971 -19.01 25.15 -10.97
CA ALA A 971 -19.16 24.54 -9.64
C ALA A 971 -20.63 24.40 -9.19
N PHE A 972 -21.55 25.23 -9.70
CA PHE A 972 -22.95 25.25 -9.27
C PHE A 972 -23.87 25.86 -10.33
N ASP A 973 -25.13 25.42 -10.34
CA ASP A 973 -26.22 25.99 -11.14
C ASP A 973 -27.48 26.11 -10.26
N ILE A 974 -27.90 27.34 -9.96
CA ILE A 974 -28.98 27.63 -9.01
C ILE A 974 -29.94 28.71 -9.51
N SER A 975 -31.17 28.68 -9.01
CA SER A 975 -32.17 29.72 -9.25
C SER A 975 -32.55 30.44 -7.96
N LYS A 976 -32.71 31.76 -8.01
CA LYS A 976 -33.16 32.60 -6.90
C LYS A 976 -34.26 33.56 -7.36
N LYS A 977 -35.19 33.89 -6.47
CA LYS A 977 -36.21 34.91 -6.72
C LYS A 977 -35.64 36.30 -6.46
N LEU A 978 -35.85 37.24 -7.38
CA LEU A 978 -35.57 38.67 -7.20
C LEU A 978 -36.90 39.45 -7.24
N ILE A 979 -37.12 40.32 -6.27
CA ILE A 979 -38.22 41.26 -6.25
C ILE A 979 -37.63 42.64 -6.52
N VAL A 980 -38.08 43.32 -7.56
CA VAL A 980 -37.75 44.72 -7.82
C VAL A 980 -38.95 45.56 -7.39
N LYS A 981 -38.73 46.57 -6.57
CA LYS A 981 -39.79 47.45 -6.06
C LYS A 981 -39.74 48.82 -6.68
#